data_AF-A0A4U5QLS4-F1
#
_entry.id   AF-A0A4U5QLS4-F1
#
_cell.length_a   1.000
_cell.length_b   1.000
_cell.length_c   1.000
_cell.angle_alpha   90.00
_cell.angle_beta   90.00
_cell.angle_gamma   90.00
#
_symmetry.space_group_name_H-M   'P 1'
#
loop_
_entity.id
_entity.type
_entity.pdbx_description
1 polymer ?
#
loop_
_entity_poly.entity_id
_entity_poly.type
_entity_poly.pdbx_seq_one_letter_code
_entity_poly.pdbx_strand_id
1 'polypeptide(L)'
;MASISHLIVFTSLLALFSSLVPAIATARKLAALVQEQPLVLKYHNGPLLEGNITVNIVWYGKFSPAQRSIIVDFLHSLNSMKTPAPSVSTWWQTTGSYRGGPRTVVVDKQVLEEKYSLGKLLKTPQIVTLASEAGPGKNSINLVLTSADVAIGGFSMSKCGTHGSGQDKVGKFAYAWVGNSATQCPGQCAWPFHQPIYGPQGPPLVAPNGDVGIDGMILNLATVLAGTVTNPFDNGYFQGPANAPLEAVSACTGIFGKGAYPGYPGEVLVDKTTGASYNAFGINGRKYLLPAMWDPTTSTSTPAPQSILPPQLLFTKEPPKWKNPKSTTTITITITITTTNHNHQDPPKSSTAPLSPTCVKCGGPCSFPPPPTQSQWSEISPPPVYRPIRSPAINLPPNTNSQAIILAPVPQSQKVPTISLPHTFQSPSKKIQSPDDIRKFINSNSSKNFLGFVVALSESIRAHKISDSCHESTTLKKIVSVIEGLVHWIEEIPPVQQSSRYGNISYRTWHNRLVENSENLMLQFLPDNLKSSMVEVVPYFTDSFGNSSRIDYGTGHETNFAAWLYCLARMGIIEEVDYQAVVSRVFVKYIELMRKLQSVYNLEPAGSHGVWGLDDYHFLPFIFGSSQLIDHKYMKPKSIHNEDILENFSNEYMYLSCILLIKKVKKGLFAEHSPLLDDISGVPNWNKVNSGLLKMYRAEVLEKVPIMQHFLFGSLIQWE
;
A
#
# COMPACT_ATOMS: atom_id res chain seq x y z
N MET A 1 -10.25 74.13 -13.18
CA MET A 1 -10.70 73.12 -12.19
C MET A 1 -10.49 71.71 -12.73
N ALA A 2 -9.24 71.28 -12.93
CA ALA A 2 -8.93 69.94 -13.43
C ALA A 2 -7.56 69.42 -12.91
N SER A 3 -7.04 69.99 -11.81
CA SER A 3 -5.69 69.65 -11.32
C SER A 3 -5.64 69.35 -9.82
N ILE A 4 -6.78 69.26 -9.13
CA ILE A 4 -6.86 68.96 -7.69
C ILE A 4 -7.46 67.56 -7.43
N SER A 5 -8.14 66.97 -8.42
CA SER A 5 -8.83 65.68 -8.28
C SER A 5 -7.91 64.46 -8.39
N HIS A 6 -6.73 64.59 -9.00
CA HIS A 6 -5.80 63.45 -9.17
C HIS A 6 -4.83 63.26 -8.00
N LEU A 7 -4.64 64.28 -7.16
CA LEU A 7 -3.73 64.18 -6.02
C LEU A 7 -4.38 63.50 -4.80
N ILE A 8 -5.71 63.61 -4.65
CA ILE A 8 -6.46 63.03 -3.53
C ILE A 8 -6.67 61.51 -3.69
N VAL A 9 -6.78 61.03 -4.94
CA VAL A 9 -6.94 59.59 -5.22
C VAL A 9 -5.62 58.84 -5.05
N PHE A 10 -4.49 59.46 -5.37
CA PHE A 10 -3.16 58.83 -5.21
C PHE A 10 -2.70 58.77 -3.75
N THR A 11 -3.05 59.75 -2.91
CA THR A 11 -2.75 59.71 -1.46
C THR A 11 -3.66 58.74 -0.69
N SER A 12 -4.85 58.45 -1.21
CA SER A 12 -5.78 57.48 -0.58
C SER A 12 -5.41 56.02 -0.88
N LEU A 13 -4.72 55.75 -2.00
CA LEU A 13 -4.21 54.40 -2.29
C LEU A 13 -2.89 54.06 -1.59
N LEU A 14 -2.05 55.04 -1.25
CA LEU A 14 -0.81 54.79 -0.50
C LEU A 14 -1.04 54.61 1.02
N ALA A 15 -2.12 55.16 1.57
CA ALA A 15 -2.46 54.99 3.00
C ALA A 15 -3.10 53.62 3.33
N LEU A 16 -3.53 52.86 2.31
CA LEU A 16 -4.07 51.50 2.45
C LEU A 16 -2.98 50.40 2.38
N PHE A 17 -1.73 50.75 2.07
CA PHE A 17 -0.61 49.81 2.02
C PHE A 17 0.37 49.92 3.22
N SER A 18 0.13 50.83 4.17
CA SER A 18 1.02 51.08 5.31
C SER A 18 0.47 50.71 6.69
N SER A 19 -0.62 49.93 6.77
CA SER A 19 -1.16 49.41 8.05
C SER A 19 -1.07 47.88 8.19
N LEU A 20 -0.04 47.27 7.59
CA LEU A 20 0.40 45.92 7.97
C LEU A 20 1.28 46.04 9.22
N VAL A 21 0.63 46.05 10.38
CA VAL A 21 1.28 45.75 11.66
C VAL A 21 1.90 44.36 11.52
N PRO A 22 3.20 44.16 11.84
CA PRO A 22 3.74 42.82 12.02
C PRO A 22 3.11 42.27 13.29
N ALA A 23 1.96 41.61 13.14
CA ALA A 23 1.38 40.82 14.20
C ALA A 23 2.41 39.73 14.53
N ILE A 24 3.06 39.94 15.67
CA ILE A 24 3.87 39.01 16.44
C ILE A 24 3.44 37.58 16.11
N ALA A 25 4.42 36.76 15.71
CA ALA A 25 4.29 35.33 15.55
C ALA A 25 3.78 34.69 16.86
N THR A 26 2.47 34.72 17.06
CA THR A 26 1.80 33.74 17.90
C THR A 26 1.88 32.46 17.09
N ALA A 27 2.83 31.60 17.46
CA ALA A 27 2.83 30.20 17.06
C ALA A 27 1.38 29.72 17.06
N ARG A 28 0.85 29.34 15.88
CA ARG A 28 -0.46 28.71 15.79
C ARG A 28 -0.40 27.49 16.68
N LYS A 29 -1.02 27.59 17.86
CA LYS A 29 -1.31 26.44 18.71
C LYS A 29 -2.09 25.46 17.84
N LEU A 30 -1.51 24.27 17.66
CA LEU A 30 -2.18 23.08 17.14
C LEU A 30 -3.47 22.88 17.93
N ALA A 31 -4.59 23.31 17.36
CA ALA A 31 -5.91 22.95 17.86
C ALA A 31 -6.26 21.59 17.24
N ALA A 32 -5.82 20.52 17.91
CA ALA A 32 -6.36 19.19 17.74
C ALA A 32 -7.84 19.21 18.14
N LEU A 33 -8.75 18.78 17.26
CA LEU A 33 -10.16 18.55 17.62
C LEU A 33 -10.92 17.79 16.51
N VAL A 34 -10.66 16.49 16.44
CA VAL A 34 -11.58 15.38 16.10
C VAL A 34 -10.91 14.23 16.81
N GLN A 35 -11.63 13.68 17.78
CA GLN A 35 -11.19 12.55 18.54
C GLN A 35 -11.25 11.35 17.59
N GLU A 36 -10.08 10.89 17.12
CA GLU A 36 -9.95 9.54 16.58
C GLU A 36 -10.64 8.58 17.56
N GLN A 37 -11.31 7.53 17.07
CA GLN A 37 -11.66 6.46 17.99
C GLN A 37 -10.35 6.09 18.70
N PRO A 38 -10.28 6.20 20.03
CA PRO A 38 -9.03 5.99 20.71
C PRO A 38 -8.56 4.61 20.30
N LEU A 39 -7.36 4.54 19.73
CA LEU A 39 -6.72 3.26 19.45
C LEU A 39 -6.68 2.54 20.79
N VAL A 40 -7.49 1.50 20.92
CA VAL A 40 -7.62 0.70 22.14
C VAL A 40 -7.74 -0.71 21.63
N LEU A 41 -6.61 -1.41 21.61
CA LEU A 41 -6.60 -2.84 21.34
C LEU A 41 -7.43 -3.52 22.43
N LYS A 42 -8.64 -3.94 22.08
CA LYS A 42 -9.55 -4.60 23.00
C LYS A 42 -9.07 -6.02 23.22
N TYR A 43 -9.12 -6.47 24.46
CA TYR A 43 -8.90 -7.87 24.81
C TYR A 43 -10.22 -8.64 24.67
N HIS A 44 -10.23 -9.68 23.86
CA HIS A 44 -11.43 -10.47 23.54
C HIS A 44 -11.51 -11.79 24.32
N ASN A 45 -10.85 -11.85 25.49
CA ASN A 45 -10.88 -12.97 26.45
C ASN A 45 -10.34 -14.31 25.93
N GLY A 46 -9.61 -14.30 24.81
CA GLY A 46 -8.92 -15.47 24.27
C GLY A 46 -7.56 -15.74 24.94
N PRO A 47 -7.06 -16.98 24.83
CA PRO A 47 -5.78 -17.34 25.41
C PRO A 47 -4.62 -16.57 24.76
N LEU A 48 -3.64 -16.19 25.57
CA LEU A 48 -2.39 -15.54 25.17
C LEU A 48 -1.22 -16.49 25.38
N LEU A 49 -0.08 -16.20 24.77
CA LEU A 49 1.18 -16.88 25.11
C LEU A 49 1.87 -16.08 26.21
N GLU A 50 2.23 -16.73 27.31
CA GLU A 50 2.65 -16.09 28.56
C GLU A 50 3.84 -16.84 29.19
N GLY A 51 4.64 -16.17 30.03
CA GLY A 51 5.79 -16.81 30.68
C GLY A 51 6.88 -17.21 29.68
N ASN A 52 7.33 -18.48 29.74
CA ASN A 52 8.39 -18.99 28.87
C ASN A 52 7.79 -19.57 27.58
N ILE A 53 8.07 -18.93 26.45
CA ILE A 53 7.54 -19.27 25.12
C ILE A 53 8.65 -19.92 24.30
N THR A 54 8.41 -21.13 23.82
CA THR A 54 9.35 -21.84 22.95
C THR A 54 9.12 -21.45 21.49
N VAL A 55 10.17 -21.09 20.76
CA VAL A 55 10.12 -20.82 19.31
C VAL A 55 10.87 -21.93 18.58
N ASN A 56 10.13 -22.69 17.78
CA ASN A 56 10.68 -23.69 16.86
C ASN A 56 10.78 -23.06 15.47
N ILE A 57 11.93 -23.14 14.82
CA ILE A 57 12.18 -22.46 13.54
C ILE A 57 12.23 -23.48 12.41
N VAL A 58 11.51 -23.22 11.32
CA VAL A 58 11.61 -23.94 10.05
C VAL A 58 12.20 -22.99 9.02
N TRP A 59 13.43 -23.29 8.58
CA TRP A 59 14.13 -22.59 7.51
C TRP A 59 13.80 -23.25 6.18
N TYR A 60 12.87 -22.67 5.43
CA TYR A 60 12.40 -23.21 4.16
C TYR A 60 13.14 -22.57 2.97
N GLY A 61 13.98 -23.37 2.32
CA GLY A 61 14.91 -22.94 1.28
C GLY A 61 16.26 -22.48 1.82
N LYS A 62 17.05 -21.78 1.00
CA LYS A 62 18.47 -21.54 1.27
C LYS A 62 18.71 -20.25 2.07
N PHE A 63 19.21 -20.39 3.29
CA PHE A 63 19.70 -19.29 4.12
C PHE A 63 21.18 -19.48 4.45
N SER A 64 22.00 -18.44 4.26
CA SER A 64 23.40 -18.53 4.64
C SER A 64 23.56 -18.63 6.18
N PRO A 65 24.68 -19.17 6.69
CA PRO A 65 24.96 -19.15 8.13
C PRO A 65 24.89 -17.73 8.74
N ALA A 66 25.34 -16.71 8.00
CA ALA A 66 25.28 -15.32 8.43
C ALA A 66 23.84 -14.81 8.54
N GLN A 67 22.99 -15.11 7.55
CA GLN A 67 21.57 -14.74 7.56
C GLN A 67 20.82 -15.39 8.72
N ARG A 68 21.06 -16.68 8.97
CA ARG A 68 20.47 -17.39 10.11
C ARG A 68 20.93 -16.81 11.45
N SER A 69 22.22 -16.50 11.58
CA SER A 69 22.78 -15.89 12.79
C SER A 69 22.12 -14.55 13.12
N ILE A 70 21.84 -13.69 12.14
CA ILE A 70 21.15 -12.40 12.40
C ILE A 70 19.78 -12.61 13.04
N ILE A 71 18.97 -13.53 12.49
CA ILE A 71 17.62 -13.79 12.99
C ILE A 71 17.65 -14.50 14.36
N VAL A 72 18.54 -15.47 14.56
CA VAL A 72 18.68 -16.18 15.84
C VAL A 72 19.22 -15.24 16.92
N ASP A 73 20.19 -14.37 16.60
CA ASP A 73 20.69 -13.34 17.52
C ASP A 73 19.58 -12.35 17.90
N PHE A 74 18.70 -11.97 16.96
CA PHE A 74 17.52 -11.14 17.26
C PHE A 74 16.61 -11.81 18.28
N LEU A 75 16.25 -13.09 18.08
CA LEU A 75 15.39 -13.84 19.01
C LEU A 75 16.03 -13.97 20.39
N HIS A 76 17.33 -14.24 20.48
CA HIS A 76 18.04 -14.25 21.76
C HIS A 76 18.13 -12.85 22.40
N SER A 77 18.13 -11.78 21.60
CA SER A 77 18.17 -10.41 22.11
C SER A 77 16.89 -10.00 22.83
N LEU A 78 15.75 -10.66 22.58
CA LEU A 78 14.47 -10.40 23.26
C LEU A 78 14.55 -10.60 24.78
N ASN A 79 15.44 -11.48 25.25
CA ASN A 79 15.62 -11.77 26.68
C ASN A 79 16.87 -11.13 27.29
N SER A 80 17.71 -10.45 26.49
CA SER A 80 19.04 -10.02 26.96
C SER A 80 18.96 -8.79 27.85
N MET A 81 19.41 -8.92 29.09
CA MET A 81 19.54 -7.78 30.03
C MET A 81 20.90 -7.07 29.94
N LYS A 82 21.81 -7.59 29.11
CA LYS A 82 23.20 -7.10 29.01
C LYS A 82 23.42 -6.07 27.91
N THR A 83 22.42 -5.84 27.07
CA THR A 83 22.51 -4.91 25.94
C THR A 83 22.19 -3.48 26.39
N PRO A 84 22.93 -2.47 25.90
CA PRO A 84 22.66 -1.08 26.24
C PRO A 84 21.32 -0.63 25.69
N ALA A 85 20.63 0.27 26.39
CA ALA A 85 19.41 0.90 25.90
C ALA A 85 19.73 1.95 24.82
N PRO A 86 18.84 2.14 23.82
CA PRO A 86 17.62 1.36 23.56
C PRO A 86 17.96 -0.06 23.07
N SER A 87 17.29 -1.10 23.58
CA SER A 87 17.61 -2.50 23.27
C SER A 87 16.40 -3.30 22.79
N VAL A 88 16.66 -4.40 22.08
CA VAL A 88 15.63 -5.35 21.63
C VAL A 88 14.81 -5.89 22.82
N SER A 89 15.46 -6.14 23.96
CA SER A 89 14.79 -6.61 25.18
C SER A 89 13.88 -5.55 25.80
N THR A 90 14.30 -4.29 25.86
CA THR A 90 13.45 -3.20 26.36
C THR A 90 12.22 -2.97 25.48
N TRP A 91 12.36 -3.15 24.15
CA TRP A 91 11.22 -3.15 23.23
C TRP A 91 10.29 -4.36 23.46
N TRP A 92 10.86 -5.55 23.66
CA TRP A 92 10.06 -6.76 23.92
C TRP A 92 9.31 -6.74 25.26
N GLN A 93 9.86 -6.07 26.28
CA GLN A 93 9.21 -5.88 27.58
C GLN A 93 7.84 -5.19 27.47
N THR A 94 7.58 -4.40 26.42
CA THR A 94 6.25 -3.83 26.16
C THR A 94 5.16 -4.90 26.02
N THR A 95 5.51 -6.11 25.54
CA THR A 95 4.56 -7.24 25.53
C THR A 95 4.09 -7.60 26.95
N GLY A 96 4.90 -7.35 27.98
CA GLY A 96 4.56 -7.58 29.38
C GLY A 96 3.46 -6.66 29.93
N SER A 97 3.19 -5.52 29.27
CA SER A 97 2.05 -4.65 29.57
C SER A 97 0.70 -5.27 29.19
N TYR A 98 0.70 -6.26 28.29
CA TYR A 98 -0.50 -7.03 27.95
C TYR A 98 -0.76 -8.09 29.03
N ARG A 99 -2.04 -8.51 29.18
CA ARG A 99 -2.42 -9.58 30.12
C ARG A 99 -1.48 -10.79 30.01
N GLY A 100 -1.20 -11.43 31.14
CA GLY A 100 -0.25 -12.54 31.21
C GLY A 100 1.16 -12.19 31.68
N GLY A 101 1.47 -10.89 31.78
CA GLY A 101 2.73 -10.42 32.34
C GLY A 101 3.96 -10.68 31.44
N PRO A 102 5.17 -10.68 32.02
CA PRO A 102 6.41 -10.79 31.25
C PRO A 102 6.51 -12.08 30.43
N ARG A 103 7.09 -11.96 29.23
CA ARG A 103 7.25 -13.05 28.28
C ARG A 103 8.71 -13.22 27.94
N THR A 104 9.22 -14.44 28.03
CA THR A 104 10.58 -14.78 27.59
C THR A 104 10.51 -15.74 26.41
N VAL A 105 11.43 -15.58 25.47
CA VAL A 105 11.46 -16.37 24.22
C VAL A 105 12.68 -17.28 24.19
N VAL A 106 12.48 -18.59 24.09
CA VAL A 106 13.58 -19.56 23.98
C VAL A 106 13.51 -20.21 22.61
N VAL A 107 14.59 -20.07 21.83
CA VAL A 107 14.74 -20.84 20.59
C VAL A 107 15.14 -22.26 20.95
N ASP A 108 14.37 -23.23 20.48
CA ASP A 108 14.62 -24.65 20.73
C ASP A 108 14.99 -25.37 19.43
N LYS A 109 14.02 -26.04 18.77
CA LYS A 109 14.29 -26.82 17.57
C LYS A 109 14.42 -25.93 16.33
N GLN A 110 15.45 -26.20 15.52
CA GLN A 110 15.63 -25.59 14.20
C GLN A 110 15.66 -26.67 13.11
N VAL A 111 14.77 -26.57 12.14
CA VAL A 111 14.63 -27.49 11.00
C VAL A 111 15.11 -26.78 9.74
N LEU A 112 16.03 -27.41 9.01
CA LEU A 112 16.53 -26.92 7.73
C LEU A 112 15.88 -27.70 6.58
N GLU A 113 15.00 -27.05 5.83
CA GLU A 113 14.30 -27.62 4.68
C GLU A 113 14.80 -27.00 3.37
N GLU A 114 16.08 -27.24 3.07
CA GLU A 114 16.78 -26.66 1.92
C GLU A 114 16.44 -27.34 0.59
N LYS A 115 15.71 -28.47 0.63
CA LYS A 115 15.34 -29.28 -0.53
C LYS A 115 14.05 -28.82 -1.21
N TYR A 116 13.33 -27.85 -0.63
CA TYR A 116 12.04 -27.38 -1.14
C TYR A 116 11.03 -28.53 -1.30
N SER A 117 10.81 -29.34 -0.26
CA SER A 117 9.92 -30.53 -0.27
C SER A 117 8.48 -30.29 -0.79
N LEU A 118 8.01 -29.05 -0.74
CA LEU A 118 6.68 -28.60 -1.18
C LEU A 118 6.75 -27.64 -2.39
N GLY A 119 7.93 -27.50 -3.00
CA GLY A 119 8.21 -26.59 -4.10
C GLY A 119 8.52 -25.15 -3.67
N LYS A 120 9.00 -24.33 -4.61
CA LYS A 120 9.29 -22.91 -4.40
C LYS A 120 8.06 -22.01 -4.44
N LEU A 121 6.88 -22.56 -4.72
CA LEU A 121 5.62 -21.84 -4.73
C LEU A 121 4.71 -22.44 -3.66
N LEU A 122 4.58 -21.77 -2.52
CA LEU A 122 3.82 -22.24 -1.37
C LEU A 122 2.45 -21.56 -1.29
N LYS A 123 1.45 -22.31 -0.83
CA LYS A 123 0.10 -21.84 -0.47
C LYS A 123 -0.02 -21.79 1.06
N THR A 124 -0.93 -20.97 1.59
CA THR A 124 -1.15 -20.83 3.04
C THR A 124 -1.33 -22.15 3.78
N PRO A 125 -2.11 -23.14 3.30
CA PRO A 125 -2.22 -24.43 3.98
C PRO A 125 -0.89 -25.18 4.11
N GLN A 126 0.02 -25.03 3.14
CA GLN A 126 1.34 -25.65 3.16
C GLN A 126 2.25 -25.00 4.21
N ILE A 127 2.07 -23.72 4.52
CA ILE A 127 2.77 -23.04 5.62
C ILE A 127 2.37 -23.66 6.95
N VAL A 128 1.07 -23.94 7.14
CA VAL A 128 0.56 -24.62 8.35
C VAL A 128 1.12 -26.04 8.45
N THR A 129 1.22 -26.76 7.32
CA THR A 129 1.87 -28.08 7.28
C THR A 129 3.33 -28.00 7.73
N LEU A 130 4.13 -27.09 7.17
CA LEU A 130 5.52 -26.88 7.58
C LEU A 130 5.63 -26.51 9.06
N ALA A 131 4.75 -25.65 9.57
CA ALA A 131 4.71 -25.28 10.97
C ALA A 131 4.39 -26.48 11.88
N SER A 132 3.50 -27.39 11.47
CA SER A 132 3.15 -28.58 12.25
C SER A 132 4.32 -29.57 12.42
N GLU A 133 5.28 -29.57 11.49
CA GLU A 133 6.46 -30.46 11.53
C GLU A 133 7.60 -29.91 12.42
N ALA A 134 7.53 -28.62 12.77
CA ALA A 134 8.55 -27.94 13.57
C ALA A 134 8.66 -28.54 14.98
N GLY A 135 7.55 -28.92 15.60
CA GLY A 135 7.52 -29.64 16.87
C GLY A 135 6.23 -29.38 17.68
N PRO A 136 5.78 -30.36 18.49
CA PRO A 136 4.65 -30.17 19.39
C PRO A 136 5.07 -29.38 20.63
N GLY A 137 4.22 -28.49 21.12
CA GLY A 137 4.49 -27.75 22.35
C GLY A 137 3.27 -27.04 22.90
N LYS A 138 3.06 -27.15 24.22
CA LYS A 138 2.17 -26.25 24.95
C LYS A 138 2.93 -24.95 25.16
N ASN A 139 2.34 -23.81 24.77
CA ASN A 139 2.98 -22.49 24.85
C ASN A 139 4.21 -22.32 23.92
N SER A 140 4.10 -22.79 22.67
CA SER A 140 5.14 -22.64 21.64
C SER A 140 4.64 -21.94 20.39
N ILE A 141 5.58 -21.37 19.62
CA ILE A 141 5.37 -20.77 18.31
C ILE A 141 6.20 -21.55 17.29
N ASN A 142 5.54 -22.06 16.26
CA ASN A 142 6.22 -22.68 15.13
C ASN A 142 6.43 -21.62 14.04
N LEU A 143 7.65 -21.09 13.96
CA LEU A 143 8.06 -20.01 13.08
C LEU A 143 8.59 -20.56 11.75
N VAL A 144 7.90 -20.28 10.65
CA VAL A 144 8.33 -20.64 9.28
C VAL A 144 8.97 -19.43 8.61
N LEU A 145 10.22 -19.58 8.17
CA LEU A 145 10.97 -18.55 7.47
C LEU A 145 11.27 -19.02 6.05
N THR A 146 10.81 -18.26 5.04
CA THR A 146 11.02 -18.62 3.63
C THR A 146 12.12 -17.78 2.99
N SER A 147 13.07 -18.44 2.33
CA SER A 147 14.16 -17.78 1.61
C SER A 147 13.67 -16.97 0.39
N ALA A 148 14.52 -16.10 -0.15
CA ALA A 148 14.12 -15.10 -1.14
C ALA A 148 13.57 -15.72 -2.45
N ASP A 149 14.02 -16.92 -2.81
CA ASP A 149 13.57 -17.62 -4.01
C ASP A 149 12.28 -18.44 -3.82
N VAL A 150 11.58 -18.27 -2.70
CA VAL A 150 10.30 -18.93 -2.40
C VAL A 150 9.15 -17.93 -2.49
N ALA A 151 8.24 -18.15 -3.42
CA ALA A 151 7.02 -17.36 -3.62
C ALA A 151 5.85 -17.92 -2.80
N ILE A 152 5.05 -17.04 -2.23
CA ILE A 152 3.82 -17.38 -1.49
C ILE A 152 2.64 -16.61 -2.06
N GLY A 153 1.49 -17.28 -2.21
CA GLY A 153 0.25 -16.62 -2.64
C GLY A 153 -0.14 -15.46 -1.72
N GLY A 154 -0.14 -14.23 -2.24
CA GLY A 154 -0.45 -13.01 -1.48
C GLY A 154 0.76 -12.34 -0.78
N PHE A 155 1.93 -12.98 -0.78
CA PHE A 155 3.19 -12.33 -0.39
C PHE A 155 3.47 -11.19 -1.35
N SER A 156 3.89 -10.02 -0.84
CA SER A 156 4.10 -8.80 -1.64
C SER A 156 2.84 -8.10 -2.16
N MET A 157 1.65 -8.66 -1.98
CA MET A 157 0.39 -8.04 -2.42
C MET A 157 -0.49 -7.58 -1.26
N SER A 158 -0.47 -8.29 -0.13
CA SER A 158 -1.24 -7.90 1.06
C SER A 158 -0.54 -8.16 2.40
N LYS A 159 0.56 -8.95 2.41
CA LYS A 159 1.27 -9.36 3.63
C LYS A 159 2.77 -9.59 3.39
N CYS A 160 3.58 -9.23 4.38
CA CYS A 160 5.03 -9.54 4.45
C CYS A 160 5.35 -10.68 5.44
N GLY A 161 4.33 -11.05 6.23
CA GLY A 161 4.30 -12.14 7.17
C GLY A 161 2.87 -12.29 7.72
N THR A 162 2.59 -13.39 8.41
CA THR A 162 1.30 -13.63 9.07
C THR A 162 1.53 -14.50 10.30
N HIS A 163 0.67 -14.39 11.30
CA HIS A 163 0.53 -15.44 12.31
C HIS A 163 -0.87 -16.05 12.22
N GLY A 164 -1.07 -17.13 12.97
CA GLY A 164 -2.35 -17.80 13.11
C GLY A 164 -2.21 -19.06 13.96
N SER A 165 -3.23 -19.90 13.92
CA SER A 165 -3.23 -21.19 14.62
C SER A 165 -3.49 -22.37 13.70
N GLY A 166 -2.89 -23.51 14.05
CA GLY A 166 -3.13 -24.80 13.44
C GLY A 166 -3.61 -25.81 14.48
N GLN A 167 -3.96 -27.01 14.01
CA GLN A 167 -4.33 -28.11 14.87
C GLN A 167 -3.57 -29.36 14.44
N ASP A 168 -2.91 -30.02 15.39
CA ASP A 168 -2.21 -31.28 15.20
C ASP A 168 -2.78 -32.37 16.12
N LYS A 169 -2.08 -33.52 16.19
CA LYS A 169 -2.48 -34.66 17.04
C LYS A 169 -2.39 -34.35 18.54
N VAL A 170 -1.68 -33.31 18.94
CA VAL A 170 -1.40 -32.92 20.33
C VAL A 170 -2.30 -31.77 20.78
N GLY A 171 -2.77 -30.92 19.85
CA GLY A 171 -3.75 -29.87 20.12
C GLY A 171 -3.68 -28.71 19.15
N LYS A 172 -4.26 -27.56 19.54
CA LYS A 172 -4.05 -26.31 18.81
C LYS A 172 -2.65 -25.76 19.10
N PHE A 173 -1.97 -25.28 18.07
CA PHE A 173 -0.67 -24.63 18.17
C PHE A 173 -0.68 -23.27 17.46
N ALA A 174 0.15 -22.34 17.91
CA ALA A 174 0.35 -21.05 17.25
C ALA A 174 1.50 -21.16 16.23
N TYR A 175 1.36 -20.52 15.08
CA TYR A 175 2.41 -20.43 14.07
C TYR A 175 2.59 -19.00 13.59
N ALA A 176 3.80 -18.71 13.13
CA ALA A 176 4.17 -17.45 12.51
C ALA A 176 4.90 -17.74 11.20
N TRP A 177 4.72 -16.89 10.20
CA TRP A 177 5.46 -16.94 8.96
C TRP A 177 5.96 -15.57 8.55
N VAL A 178 7.20 -15.51 8.07
CA VAL A 178 7.82 -14.33 7.46
C VAL A 178 8.63 -14.74 6.23
N GLY A 179 8.46 -14.01 5.14
CA GLY A 179 9.20 -14.24 3.90
C GLY A 179 10.32 -13.24 3.67
N ASN A 180 11.41 -13.69 3.05
CA ASN A 180 12.47 -12.81 2.57
C ASN A 180 12.03 -12.10 1.29
N SER A 181 11.91 -10.77 1.35
CA SER A 181 11.39 -9.95 0.26
C SER A 181 12.45 -9.49 -0.75
N ALA A 182 13.72 -9.79 -0.54
CA ALA A 182 14.85 -9.21 -1.30
C ALA A 182 14.69 -9.28 -2.82
N THR A 183 14.12 -10.36 -3.35
CA THR A 183 13.98 -10.62 -4.79
C THR A 183 12.55 -10.42 -5.30
N GLN A 184 11.58 -10.12 -4.43
CA GLN A 184 10.16 -10.07 -4.78
C GLN A 184 9.56 -8.67 -4.55
N CYS A 185 9.76 -8.08 -3.38
CA CYS A 185 9.13 -6.82 -2.98
C CYS A 185 9.92 -6.02 -1.92
N PRO A 186 11.22 -5.78 -2.14
CA PRO A 186 12.05 -5.16 -1.11
C PRO A 186 11.54 -3.76 -0.73
N GLY A 187 11.00 -2.99 -1.69
CA GLY A 187 10.40 -1.68 -1.44
C GLY A 187 9.10 -1.66 -0.62
N GLN A 188 8.50 -2.81 -0.32
CA GLN A 188 7.33 -2.90 0.56
C GLN A 188 7.69 -3.55 1.88
N CYS A 189 8.25 -4.76 1.82
CA CYS A 189 8.48 -5.59 3.00
C CYS A 189 9.85 -5.36 3.65
N ALA A 190 10.78 -4.68 2.98
CA ALA A 190 12.05 -4.26 3.56
C ALA A 190 12.18 -2.73 3.67
N TRP A 191 11.09 -1.97 3.45
CA TRP A 191 11.08 -0.55 3.82
C TRP A 191 11.25 -0.43 5.35
N PRO A 192 12.13 0.46 5.86
CA PRO A 192 12.79 1.59 5.17
C PRO A 192 14.19 1.34 4.60
N PHE A 193 14.66 0.09 4.52
CA PHE A 193 16.00 -0.25 3.99
C PHE A 193 16.07 -0.37 2.47
N HIS A 194 14.92 -0.34 1.83
CA HIS A 194 14.79 -0.22 0.38
C HIS A 194 13.87 0.96 0.07
N GLN A 195 14.07 1.55 -1.10
CA GLN A 195 13.24 2.64 -1.56
C GLN A 195 11.77 2.21 -1.52
N PRO A 196 10.91 2.94 -0.79
CA PRO A 196 9.51 2.59 -0.72
C PRO A 196 8.89 2.68 -2.11
N ILE A 197 7.99 1.75 -2.43
CA ILE A 197 7.25 1.82 -3.69
C ILE A 197 6.37 3.10 -3.73
N TYR A 198 5.95 3.63 -2.56
CA TYR A 198 5.10 4.84 -2.42
C TYR A 198 5.51 5.73 -1.23
N GLY A 199 5.25 7.04 -1.30
CA GLY A 199 5.54 8.01 -0.23
C GLY A 199 6.78 8.87 -0.52
N PRO A 200 7.24 9.73 0.42
CA PRO A 200 8.45 10.52 0.28
C PRO A 200 9.64 9.66 -0.16
N GLN A 201 10.23 10.00 -1.30
CA GLN A 201 11.33 9.27 -1.93
C GLN A 201 12.68 9.65 -1.33
N GLY A 202 12.74 9.71 0.01
CA GLY A 202 14.01 9.88 0.71
C GLY A 202 14.95 8.71 0.43
N PRO A 203 16.27 8.91 0.51
CA PRO A 203 17.21 7.83 0.36
C PRO A 203 16.91 6.72 1.37
N PRO A 204 16.95 5.43 0.97
CA PRO A 204 16.70 4.32 1.88
C PRO A 204 17.67 4.35 3.06
N LEU A 205 17.20 3.90 4.22
CA LEU A 205 18.06 3.69 5.36
C LEU A 205 19.06 2.58 5.07
N VAL A 206 20.27 2.70 5.61
CA VAL A 206 21.26 1.63 5.50
C VAL A 206 20.87 0.50 6.46
N ALA A 207 20.73 -0.71 5.91
CA ALA A 207 20.35 -1.91 6.65
C ALA A 207 21.39 -2.24 7.75
N PRO A 208 20.99 -2.40 9.02
CA PRO A 208 21.92 -2.45 10.14
C PRO A 208 22.79 -3.71 10.21
N ASN A 209 22.40 -4.79 9.53
CA ASN A 209 23.19 -6.01 9.42
C ASN A 209 23.76 -6.23 8.02
N GLY A 210 23.62 -5.24 7.13
CA GLY A 210 24.17 -5.29 5.77
C GLY A 210 23.40 -6.19 4.80
N ASP A 211 22.24 -6.71 5.20
CA ASP A 211 21.38 -7.56 4.35
C ASP A 211 19.95 -7.01 4.39
N VAL A 212 19.57 -6.26 3.36
CA VAL A 212 18.24 -5.62 3.22
C VAL A 212 17.10 -6.65 3.36
N GLY A 213 17.27 -7.85 2.82
CA GLY A 213 16.26 -8.91 2.89
C GLY A 213 16.05 -9.39 4.32
N ILE A 214 17.15 -9.71 5.01
CA ILE A 214 17.09 -10.19 6.39
C ILE A 214 16.69 -9.07 7.36
N ASP A 215 17.21 -7.86 7.22
CA ASP A 215 16.81 -6.72 8.04
C ASP A 215 15.32 -6.37 7.84
N GLY A 216 14.79 -6.52 6.63
CA GLY A 216 13.35 -6.49 6.35
C GLY A 216 12.59 -7.64 7.02
N MET A 217 13.14 -8.86 7.02
CA MET A 217 12.54 -9.99 7.75
C MET A 217 12.48 -9.72 9.26
N ILE A 218 13.50 -9.10 9.87
CA ILE A 218 13.49 -8.77 11.31
C ILE A 218 12.31 -7.85 11.66
N LEU A 219 12.06 -6.84 10.84
CA LEU A 219 10.98 -5.88 11.03
C LEU A 219 9.59 -6.54 11.00
N ASN A 220 9.40 -7.45 10.04
CA ASN A 220 8.18 -8.25 9.93
C ASN A 220 8.09 -9.32 11.02
N LEU A 221 9.20 -9.94 11.40
CA LEU A 221 9.27 -10.92 12.47
C LEU A 221 8.91 -10.29 13.82
N ALA A 222 9.42 -9.10 14.12
CA ALA A 222 9.05 -8.34 15.31
C ALA A 222 7.53 -8.09 15.35
N THR A 223 6.94 -7.67 14.23
CA THR A 223 5.50 -7.41 14.09
C THR A 223 4.67 -8.68 14.32
N VAL A 224 4.99 -9.74 13.58
CA VAL A 224 4.25 -11.00 13.59
C VAL A 224 4.40 -11.72 14.93
N LEU A 225 5.60 -11.72 15.52
CA LEU A 225 5.86 -12.40 16.80
C LEU A 225 5.13 -11.71 17.96
N ALA A 226 5.11 -10.37 18.00
CA ALA A 226 4.33 -9.63 18.98
C ALA A 226 2.82 -9.87 18.82
N GLY A 227 2.32 -9.91 17.57
CA GLY A 227 0.94 -10.32 17.27
C GLY A 227 0.65 -11.75 17.76
N THR A 228 1.56 -12.69 17.51
CA THR A 228 1.39 -14.10 17.90
C THR A 228 1.28 -14.26 19.42
N VAL A 229 2.06 -13.53 20.23
CA VAL A 229 2.01 -13.68 21.70
C VAL A 229 0.84 -12.94 22.34
N THR A 230 0.29 -11.92 21.67
CA THR A 230 -0.83 -11.09 22.15
C THR A 230 -2.18 -11.45 21.53
N ASN A 231 -2.19 -12.23 20.44
CA ASN A 231 -3.38 -12.70 19.75
C ASN A 231 -3.16 -14.07 19.04
N PRO A 232 -2.68 -15.13 19.71
CA PRO A 232 -2.29 -16.39 19.04
C PRO A 232 -3.42 -17.16 18.34
N PHE A 233 -4.68 -16.90 18.71
CA PHE A 233 -5.85 -17.65 18.26
C PHE A 233 -7.01 -16.75 17.79
N ASP A 234 -6.69 -15.55 17.32
CA ASP A 234 -7.63 -14.56 16.76
C ASP A 234 -8.72 -14.06 17.74
N ASN A 235 -8.50 -14.22 19.05
CA ASN A 235 -9.39 -13.78 20.11
C ASN A 235 -8.66 -13.14 21.32
N GLY A 236 -7.40 -12.74 21.16
CA GLY A 236 -6.59 -12.00 22.13
C GLY A 236 -6.79 -10.49 22.04
N TYR A 237 -5.74 -9.73 21.75
CA TYR A 237 -5.79 -8.26 21.60
C TYR A 237 -5.88 -7.82 20.14
N PHE A 238 -6.98 -7.16 19.77
CA PHE A 238 -7.10 -6.50 18.46
C PHE A 238 -8.20 -5.43 18.41
N GLN A 239 -8.14 -4.57 17.38
CA GLN A 239 -9.19 -3.62 17.02
C GLN A 239 -9.44 -3.63 15.51
N GLY A 240 -10.70 -3.47 15.09
CA GLY A 240 -11.06 -3.43 13.67
C GLY A 240 -11.69 -4.75 13.18
N PRO A 241 -11.91 -4.86 11.85
CA PRO A 241 -12.60 -6.01 11.27
C PRO A 241 -11.71 -7.27 11.27
N ALA A 242 -12.34 -8.45 11.39
CA ALA A 242 -11.63 -9.73 11.54
C ALA A 242 -10.72 -10.11 10.36
N ASN A 243 -10.94 -9.53 9.18
CA ASN A 243 -10.12 -9.76 7.99
C ASN A 243 -8.85 -8.89 7.93
N ALA A 244 -8.74 -7.84 8.75
CA ALA A 244 -7.59 -6.95 8.84
C ALA A 244 -7.50 -6.28 10.24
N PRO A 245 -7.33 -7.06 11.31
CA PRO A 245 -7.23 -6.50 12.66
C PRO A 245 -5.95 -5.67 12.84
N LEU A 246 -6.08 -4.53 13.52
CA LEU A 246 -4.96 -3.84 14.14
C LEU A 246 -4.60 -4.57 15.44
N GLU A 247 -3.33 -4.89 15.60
CA GLU A 247 -2.75 -5.65 16.72
C GLU A 247 -1.55 -4.88 17.31
N ALA A 248 -0.86 -5.48 18.29
CA ALA A 248 0.16 -4.82 19.11
C ALA A 248 1.16 -3.95 18.32
N VAL A 249 1.65 -4.44 17.18
CA VAL A 249 2.63 -3.73 16.35
C VAL A 249 2.03 -3.20 15.05
N SER A 250 1.04 -3.89 14.45
CA SER A 250 0.37 -3.43 13.23
C SER A 250 -0.47 -2.16 13.45
N ALA A 251 -0.86 -1.86 14.70
CA ALA A 251 -1.44 -0.57 15.06
C ALA A 251 -0.45 0.61 14.95
N CYS A 252 0.85 0.33 14.89
CA CYS A 252 1.93 1.31 14.91
C CYS A 252 2.76 1.31 13.62
N THR A 253 2.18 0.83 12.51
CA THR A 253 2.90 0.63 11.24
C THR A 253 3.63 1.90 10.80
N GLY A 254 4.92 1.74 10.50
CA GLY A 254 5.78 2.78 9.94
C GLY A 254 6.39 3.76 10.95
N ILE A 255 6.14 3.56 12.25
CA ILE A 255 6.74 4.36 13.32
C ILE A 255 8.00 3.64 13.82
N PHE A 256 9.20 4.17 13.53
CA PHE A 256 10.48 3.62 14.03
C PHE A 256 11.23 4.59 14.93
N GLY A 257 10.95 5.89 14.79
CA GLY A 257 11.61 6.96 15.50
C GLY A 257 10.68 8.13 15.82
N LYS A 258 11.20 9.12 16.54
CA LYS A 258 10.44 10.32 16.90
C LYS A 258 10.08 11.11 15.63
N GLY A 259 8.85 11.63 15.59
CA GLY A 259 8.39 12.43 14.46
C GLY A 259 8.14 11.62 13.18
N ALA A 260 8.00 10.29 13.27
CA ALA A 260 7.61 9.46 12.14
C ALA A 260 6.25 9.91 11.57
N TYR A 261 6.11 9.82 10.24
CA TYR A 261 4.88 10.08 9.50
C TYR A 261 4.89 9.21 8.22
N PRO A 262 3.78 9.07 7.48
CA PRO A 262 3.75 8.20 6.31
C PRO A 262 4.92 8.42 5.33
N GLY A 263 5.74 7.38 5.18
CA GLY A 263 6.95 7.32 4.36
C GLY A 263 8.17 8.09 4.87
N TYR A 264 8.14 8.56 6.13
CA TYR A 264 9.32 8.92 6.91
C TYR A 264 9.38 8.07 8.19
N PRO A 265 10.41 7.24 8.38
CA PRO A 265 10.47 6.29 9.50
C PRO A 265 10.61 6.96 10.88
N GLY A 266 10.85 8.27 10.92
CA GLY A 266 11.18 9.01 12.13
C GLY A 266 12.68 9.15 12.34
N GLU A 267 13.06 9.96 13.32
CA GLU A 267 14.46 10.12 13.73
C GLU A 267 14.96 8.83 14.39
N VAL A 268 15.93 8.18 13.76
CA VAL A 268 16.55 6.92 14.21
C VAL A 268 18.06 7.10 14.40
N LEU A 269 18.69 6.20 15.17
CA LEU A 269 20.13 6.25 15.39
C LEU A 269 20.87 5.81 14.13
N VAL A 270 22.05 6.40 13.89
CA VAL A 270 22.91 6.08 12.75
C VAL A 270 24.29 5.69 13.25
N ASP A 271 24.79 4.54 12.82
CA ASP A 271 26.17 4.12 13.06
C ASP A 271 27.13 5.03 12.28
N LYS A 272 28.05 5.68 12.99
CA LYS A 272 28.99 6.64 12.38
C LYS A 272 29.99 6.01 11.41
N THR A 273 30.24 4.71 11.54
CA THR A 273 31.22 3.97 10.75
C THR A 273 30.57 3.36 9.51
N THR A 274 29.41 2.72 9.68
CA THR A 274 28.75 1.97 8.60
C THR A 274 27.59 2.72 7.94
N GLY A 275 27.11 3.80 8.55
CA GLY A 275 25.89 4.49 8.12
C GLY A 275 24.59 3.74 8.47
N ALA A 276 24.70 2.54 9.07
CA ALA A 276 23.57 1.70 9.48
C ALA A 276 22.56 2.45 10.34
N SER A 277 21.28 2.39 9.98
CA SER A 277 20.21 3.00 10.77
C SER A 277 19.54 1.97 11.67
N TYR A 278 19.34 2.33 12.94
CA TYR A 278 18.84 1.41 13.96
C TYR A 278 18.12 2.16 15.08
N ASN A 279 17.33 1.45 15.88
CA ASN A 279 16.74 1.98 17.11
C ASN A 279 16.87 1.01 18.30
N ALA A 280 17.48 -0.16 18.12
CA ALA A 280 17.66 -1.15 19.17
C ALA A 280 19.02 -1.87 19.06
N PHE A 281 19.72 -1.98 20.18
CA PHE A 281 20.89 -2.85 20.34
C PHE A 281 20.48 -4.28 20.66
N GLY A 282 21.09 -5.23 19.95
CA GLY A 282 21.00 -6.66 20.22
C GLY A 282 22.29 -7.23 20.79
N ILE A 283 22.28 -8.55 21.01
CA ILE A 283 23.48 -9.29 21.44
C ILE A 283 24.53 -9.32 20.33
N ASN A 284 25.75 -9.73 20.68
CA ASN A 284 26.85 -9.92 19.73
C ASN A 284 27.17 -8.67 18.88
N GLY A 285 26.90 -7.47 19.42
CA GLY A 285 27.13 -6.19 18.72
C GLY A 285 26.13 -5.89 17.59
N ARG A 286 25.07 -6.71 17.44
CA ARG A 286 24.03 -6.54 16.42
C ARG A 286 23.20 -5.29 16.70
N LYS A 287 22.68 -4.71 15.63
CA LYS A 287 21.78 -3.55 15.65
C LYS A 287 20.52 -3.89 14.85
N TYR A 288 19.39 -3.38 15.29
CA TYR A 288 18.10 -3.65 14.67
C TYR A 288 17.26 -2.39 14.60
N LEU A 289 16.37 -2.36 13.61
CA LEU A 289 15.31 -1.37 13.50
C LEU A 289 13.97 -2.06 13.75
N LEU A 290 13.31 -1.69 14.85
CA LEU A 290 12.07 -2.30 15.29
C LEU A 290 10.93 -1.30 15.19
N PRO A 291 9.76 -1.70 14.66
CA PRO A 291 8.58 -0.85 14.66
C PRO A 291 8.12 -0.57 16.09
N ALA A 292 7.46 0.57 16.31
CA ALA A 292 6.84 0.88 17.58
C ALA A 292 5.80 -0.20 17.96
N MET A 293 5.60 -0.40 19.25
CA MET A 293 4.58 -1.28 19.79
C MET A 293 3.57 -0.44 20.57
N TRP A 294 2.29 -0.76 20.40
CA TRP A 294 1.22 -0.18 21.20
C TRP A 294 1.37 -0.66 22.64
N ASP A 295 1.44 0.26 23.59
CA ASP A 295 1.47 -0.07 25.01
C ASP A 295 0.08 0.18 25.63
N PRO A 296 -0.64 -0.88 26.07
CA PRO A 296 -1.96 -0.73 26.67
C PRO A 296 -1.95 0.07 27.98
N THR A 297 -0.80 0.19 28.66
CA THR A 297 -0.68 0.94 29.92
C THR A 297 -0.65 2.44 29.67
N THR A 298 0.13 2.89 28.67
CA THR A 298 0.28 4.30 28.34
C THR A 298 -0.68 4.77 27.26
N SER A 299 -1.36 3.85 26.56
CA SER A 299 -2.18 4.12 25.38
C SER A 299 -1.43 4.91 24.31
N THR A 300 -0.18 4.51 24.04
CA THR A 300 0.66 5.13 23.01
C THR A 300 1.48 4.10 22.24
N SER A 301 1.79 4.42 20.98
CA SER A 301 2.76 3.70 20.17
C SER A 301 4.17 4.13 20.59
N THR A 302 4.90 3.25 21.25
CA THR A 302 6.24 3.58 21.76
C THR A 302 7.29 2.87 20.91
N PRO A 303 8.22 3.60 20.24
CA PRO A 303 9.44 3.02 19.68
C PRO A 303 10.29 2.40 20.79
N ALA A 304 11.36 1.67 20.45
CA ALA A 304 12.30 1.15 21.45
C ALA A 304 12.74 2.28 22.43
N PRO A 305 12.49 2.15 23.76
CA PRO A 305 12.63 3.26 24.69
C PRO A 305 14.06 3.83 24.69
N GLN A 306 14.22 5.09 24.26
CA GLN A 306 15.47 5.81 24.45
C GLN A 306 15.61 6.13 25.93
N SER A 307 16.73 5.74 26.56
CA SER A 307 16.97 6.06 27.96
C SER A 307 16.92 7.57 28.16
N ILE A 308 15.99 8.04 29.00
CA ILE A 308 16.01 9.41 29.53
C ILE A 308 17.26 9.50 30.41
N LEU A 309 18.34 10.07 29.88
CA LEU A 309 19.33 10.69 30.75
C LEU A 309 18.69 11.98 31.27
N PRO A 310 18.71 12.23 32.60
CA PRO A 310 18.20 13.50 33.13
C PRO A 310 18.97 14.67 32.52
N PRO A 311 18.32 15.82 32.28
CA PRO A 311 18.98 16.98 31.71
C PRO A 311 20.16 17.38 32.60
N GLN A 312 21.36 17.41 32.01
CA GLN A 312 22.48 18.09 32.64
C GLN A 312 22.05 19.55 32.85
N LEU A 313 21.90 19.93 34.12
CA LEU A 313 21.74 21.31 34.53
C LEU A 313 23.00 22.07 34.10
N LEU A 314 22.85 22.86 33.03
CA LEU A 314 23.71 24.00 32.75
C LEU A 314 23.58 24.99 33.92
N PHE A 315 24.51 24.93 34.87
CA PHE A 315 24.79 26.03 35.77
C PHE A 315 26.02 26.78 35.27
N THR A 316 25.77 27.94 34.68
CA THR A 316 26.70 29.07 34.70
C THR A 316 26.95 29.46 36.16
N LYS A 317 28.21 29.42 36.62
CA LYS A 317 28.78 30.40 37.57
C LYS A 317 30.27 30.16 37.82
N GLU A 318 30.98 31.28 37.86
CA GLU A 318 32.40 31.52 38.19
C GLU A 318 32.90 30.84 39.48
N PRO A 319 34.25 30.75 39.68
CA PRO A 319 34.84 29.86 40.66
C PRO A 319 34.97 30.51 42.05
N PRO A 320 34.91 29.72 43.13
CA PRO A 320 35.66 30.07 44.33
C PRO A 320 36.50 28.92 44.89
N LYS A 321 37.79 29.23 45.02
CA LYS A 321 38.65 29.07 46.19
C LYS A 321 38.56 27.78 47.03
N TRP A 322 39.67 27.06 46.96
CA TRP A 322 40.24 26.09 47.88
C TRP A 322 39.93 26.30 49.37
N LYS A 323 39.40 25.26 50.03
CA LYS A 323 39.71 24.90 51.43
C LYS A 323 39.60 23.39 51.64
N ASN A 324 40.71 22.80 52.09
CA ASN A 324 40.85 21.49 52.75
C ASN A 324 39.82 21.31 53.89
N PRO A 325 39.38 20.07 54.24
CA PRO A 325 40.22 19.22 55.09
C PRO A 325 40.17 17.69 54.85
N LYS A 326 41.23 17.08 55.39
CA LYS A 326 41.58 15.68 55.56
C LYS A 326 40.45 14.79 56.11
N SER A 327 40.29 13.59 55.56
CA SER A 327 40.42 12.34 56.33
C SER A 327 40.69 11.16 55.39
N THR A 328 41.64 10.32 55.80
CA THR A 328 42.17 9.19 55.05
C THR A 328 41.59 7.93 55.67
N THR A 329 40.95 7.07 54.85
CA THR A 329 40.71 5.66 55.21
C THR A 329 41.09 4.79 54.03
N THR A 330 42.22 4.10 54.19
CA THR A 330 42.76 3.10 53.27
C THR A 330 42.08 1.76 53.53
N ILE A 331 41.47 1.15 52.51
CA ILE A 331 41.09 -0.26 52.51
C ILE A 331 41.94 -0.97 51.45
N THR A 332 42.79 -1.87 51.92
CA THR A 332 43.65 -2.75 51.12
C THR A 332 42.83 -3.94 50.62
N ILE A 333 42.84 -4.20 49.30
CA ILE A 333 42.32 -5.44 48.72
C ILE A 333 43.50 -6.22 48.13
N THR A 334 43.75 -7.39 48.69
CA THR A 334 44.73 -8.39 48.28
C THR A 334 44.26 -9.14 47.04
N ILE A 335 45.07 -9.19 45.98
CA ILE A 335 44.82 -10.01 44.78
C ILE A 335 45.74 -11.25 44.85
N THR A 336 45.14 -12.44 44.90
CA THR A 336 45.84 -13.73 44.79
C THR A 336 45.81 -14.20 43.34
N ILE A 337 46.99 -14.38 42.74
CA ILE A 337 47.18 -14.97 41.42
C ILE A 337 47.69 -16.41 41.62
N THR A 338 47.01 -17.39 41.06
CA THR A 338 47.49 -18.79 40.99
C THR A 338 47.77 -19.16 39.53
N THR A 339 49.05 -19.35 39.24
CA THR A 339 49.59 -20.00 38.04
C THR A 339 49.91 -21.46 38.35
N THR A 340 49.60 -22.38 37.44
CA THR A 340 50.21 -23.71 37.41
C THR A 340 50.69 -24.06 36.00
N ASN A 341 51.97 -24.42 35.93
CA ASN A 341 52.72 -24.93 34.79
C ASN A 341 53.02 -26.41 35.07
N HIS A 342 52.99 -27.28 34.05
CA HIS A 342 53.79 -28.51 34.05
C HIS A 342 54.26 -28.90 32.64
N ASN A 343 55.43 -29.52 32.63
CA ASN A 343 56.42 -29.62 31.55
C ASN A 343 56.40 -30.97 30.81
N HIS A 344 56.73 -30.89 29.51
CA HIS A 344 57.55 -31.76 28.63
C HIS A 344 57.45 -33.30 28.62
N GLN A 345 57.32 -33.85 27.39
CA GLN A 345 58.28 -34.80 26.78
C GLN A 345 58.08 -34.91 25.24
N ASP A 346 59.18 -34.80 24.48
CA ASP A 346 59.37 -35.09 23.02
C ASP A 346 59.73 -36.60 22.81
N PRO A 347 59.67 -37.24 21.60
CA PRO A 347 60.37 -36.87 20.34
C PRO A 347 59.72 -37.44 19.02
N PRO A 348 60.41 -37.59 17.85
CA PRO A 348 61.48 -36.81 17.21
C PRO A 348 61.14 -36.31 15.77
N LYS A 349 62.03 -35.42 15.32
CA LYS A 349 62.25 -34.75 14.04
C LYS A 349 62.11 -35.60 12.76
N SER A 350 61.58 -34.97 11.69
CA SER A 350 62.19 -35.07 10.36
C SER A 350 62.14 -33.71 9.63
N SER A 351 63.24 -33.44 8.93
CA SER A 351 63.68 -32.20 8.32
C SER A 351 63.16 -32.01 6.90
N THR A 352 62.91 -30.77 6.49
CA THR A 352 63.55 -30.14 5.30
C THR A 352 63.10 -28.69 5.12
N ALA A 353 64.08 -27.81 4.84
CA ALA A 353 63.93 -26.40 4.52
C ALA A 353 63.88 -26.19 2.98
N PRO A 354 63.51 -24.99 2.48
CA PRO A 354 62.87 -24.80 1.18
C PRO A 354 63.86 -24.57 0.01
N LEU A 355 63.50 -25.04 -1.18
CA LEU A 355 64.20 -24.75 -2.44
C LEU A 355 63.50 -23.59 -3.17
N SER A 356 64.26 -22.55 -3.52
CA SER A 356 63.87 -21.44 -4.39
C SER A 356 63.94 -21.82 -5.87
N PRO A 357 63.02 -21.39 -6.75
CA PRO A 357 63.11 -21.64 -8.19
C PRO A 357 63.90 -20.53 -8.92
N THR A 358 64.86 -20.93 -9.75
CA THR A 358 65.60 -20.08 -10.71
C THR A 358 65.03 -20.18 -12.13
N CYS A 359 65.27 -19.16 -12.97
CA CYS A 359 64.81 -19.11 -14.36
C CYS A 359 65.50 -20.14 -15.28
N VAL A 360 64.74 -20.94 -16.04
CA VAL A 360 65.23 -22.09 -16.84
C VAL A 360 65.85 -21.69 -18.21
N LYS A 361 66.00 -20.40 -18.52
CA LYS A 361 66.76 -19.94 -19.71
C LYS A 361 68.09 -19.24 -19.40
N CYS A 362 68.30 -18.70 -18.19
CA CYS A 362 69.53 -17.97 -17.84
C CYS A 362 70.03 -18.15 -16.39
N GLY A 363 69.36 -18.95 -15.55
CA GLY A 363 69.88 -19.35 -14.24
C GLY A 363 69.85 -18.29 -13.12
N GLY A 364 69.21 -17.13 -13.31
CA GLY A 364 69.06 -16.11 -12.25
C GLY A 364 67.86 -16.34 -11.29
N PRO A 365 67.91 -15.84 -10.03
CA PRO A 365 66.83 -15.96 -9.05
C PRO A 365 65.71 -14.90 -9.22
N CYS A 366 64.43 -15.29 -9.04
CA CYS A 366 63.29 -14.38 -9.04
C CYS A 366 62.52 -14.44 -7.70
N SER A 367 62.23 -13.26 -7.15
CA SER A 367 61.32 -13.06 -6.01
C SER A 367 59.90 -12.80 -6.52
N PHE A 368 58.90 -13.36 -5.82
CA PHE A 368 57.42 -13.22 -5.98
C PHE A 368 56.65 -14.34 -6.74
N PRO A 369 55.48 -14.76 -6.22
CA PRO A 369 54.68 -15.90 -6.73
C PRO A 369 53.84 -15.57 -7.99
N PRO A 370 53.46 -16.57 -8.81
CA PRO A 370 52.67 -16.38 -10.03
C PRO A 370 51.14 -16.32 -9.78
N PRO A 371 50.37 -15.58 -10.61
CA PRO A 371 48.90 -15.55 -10.58
C PRO A 371 48.26 -16.67 -11.43
N PRO A 372 46.97 -17.03 -11.22
CA PRO A 372 46.24 -17.94 -12.10
C PRO A 372 45.84 -17.28 -13.43
N THR A 373 45.89 -18.07 -14.51
CA THR A 373 45.58 -17.70 -15.89
C THR A 373 44.09 -17.71 -16.25
N GLN A 374 43.71 -16.66 -16.98
CA GLN A 374 42.62 -16.49 -17.97
C GLN A 374 41.15 -16.55 -17.51
N SER A 375 40.56 -15.37 -17.32
CA SER A 375 39.76 -14.76 -18.40
C SER A 375 39.67 -13.23 -18.26
N GLN A 376 39.74 -12.58 -19.43
CA GLN A 376 39.45 -11.18 -19.75
C GLN A 376 40.40 -10.06 -19.30
N TRP A 377 40.88 -9.38 -20.33
CA TRP A 377 41.61 -8.13 -20.29
C TRP A 377 40.88 -7.09 -19.44
N SER A 378 41.71 -6.42 -18.65
CA SER A 378 41.43 -5.25 -17.84
C SER A 378 41.93 -3.99 -18.58
N GLU A 379 41.62 -2.84 -17.97
CA GLU A 379 42.29 -1.52 -18.06
C GLU A 379 41.64 -0.47 -18.99
N ILE A 380 40.84 0.48 -18.46
CA ILE A 380 41.20 1.82 -17.89
C ILE A 380 41.63 2.77 -19.03
N SER A 381 41.03 3.92 -19.39
CA SER A 381 40.29 5.07 -18.79
C SER A 381 39.53 5.81 -19.95
N PRO A 382 38.61 6.81 -19.82
CA PRO A 382 38.56 7.96 -18.87
C PRO A 382 37.11 8.20 -18.31
N PRO A 383 36.76 9.30 -17.60
CA PRO A 383 35.42 9.41 -17.01
C PRO A 383 34.40 9.78 -18.10
N PRO A 384 33.27 9.06 -18.28
CA PRO A 384 32.27 9.49 -19.25
C PRO A 384 30.94 9.81 -18.55
N VAL A 385 30.60 11.10 -18.61
CA VAL A 385 29.33 11.61 -19.13
C VAL A 385 28.13 10.64 -19.08
N TYR A 386 27.15 11.02 -18.27
CA TYR A 386 25.76 10.58 -18.32
C TYR A 386 25.27 10.29 -19.76
N ARG A 387 24.97 9.02 -20.05
CA ARG A 387 24.04 8.62 -21.13
C ARG A 387 23.19 7.44 -20.65
N PRO A 388 21.85 7.50 -20.78
CA PRO A 388 20.96 6.42 -20.40
C PRO A 388 20.97 5.32 -21.48
N ILE A 389 21.43 4.13 -21.14
CA ILE A 389 21.21 2.93 -21.97
C ILE A 389 19.95 2.25 -21.45
N ARG A 390 18.83 2.41 -22.18
CA ARG A 390 17.72 1.46 -22.14
C ARG A 390 18.26 0.09 -22.54
N SER A 391 18.46 -0.79 -21.57
CA SER A 391 18.47 -2.22 -21.85
C SER A 391 17.06 -2.66 -22.27
N PRO A 392 16.91 -3.59 -23.22
CA PRO A 392 15.60 -4.13 -23.59
C PRO A 392 14.96 -4.76 -22.34
N ALA A 393 13.65 -4.61 -22.20
CA ALA A 393 12.87 -5.24 -21.15
C ALA A 393 13.27 -6.72 -21.03
N ILE A 394 13.90 -7.09 -19.91
CA ILE A 394 14.02 -8.49 -19.52
C ILE A 394 12.58 -8.96 -19.33
N ASN A 395 12.14 -9.87 -20.19
CA ASN A 395 10.83 -10.49 -20.09
C ASN A 395 10.74 -11.18 -18.72
N LEU A 396 10.09 -10.51 -17.76
CA LEU A 396 9.54 -11.13 -16.57
C LEU A 396 8.63 -12.28 -17.02
N PRO A 397 8.64 -13.45 -16.35
CA PRO A 397 7.62 -14.45 -16.58
C PRO A 397 6.25 -13.80 -16.33
N PRO A 398 5.29 -13.89 -17.26
CA PRO A 398 4.06 -13.12 -17.14
C PRO A 398 3.26 -13.58 -15.93
N ASN A 399 2.76 -12.60 -15.18
CA ASN A 399 1.67 -12.80 -14.24
C ASN A 399 0.54 -13.56 -14.97
N THR A 400 0.15 -14.74 -14.46
CA THR A 400 -0.83 -15.63 -15.11
C THR A 400 -2.17 -14.93 -15.40
N ASN A 401 -2.54 -13.92 -14.61
CA ASN A 401 -3.72 -13.09 -14.86
C ASN A 401 -3.52 -12.11 -16.03
N SER A 402 -2.36 -11.47 -16.16
CA SER A 402 -2.07 -10.54 -17.28
C SER A 402 -2.03 -11.28 -18.62
N GLN A 403 -1.46 -12.49 -18.65
CA GLN A 403 -1.51 -13.36 -19.83
C GLN A 403 -2.95 -13.77 -20.18
N ALA A 404 -3.76 -14.15 -19.19
CA ALA A 404 -5.16 -14.50 -19.41
C ALA A 404 -5.96 -13.31 -19.99
N ILE A 405 -5.74 -12.09 -19.48
CA ILE A 405 -6.39 -10.87 -20.02
C ILE A 405 -5.95 -10.60 -21.46
N ILE A 406 -4.66 -10.72 -21.77
CA ILE A 406 -4.16 -10.48 -23.13
C ILE A 406 -4.79 -11.46 -24.13
N LEU A 407 -4.91 -12.75 -23.75
CA LEU A 407 -5.45 -13.82 -24.57
C LEU A 407 -6.99 -13.87 -24.61
N ALA A 408 -7.69 -13.23 -23.66
CA ALA A 408 -9.14 -13.20 -23.64
C ALA A 408 -9.72 -12.56 -24.92
N PRO A 409 -10.89 -13.00 -25.40
CA PRO A 409 -11.54 -12.34 -26.52
C PRO A 409 -11.95 -10.91 -26.13
N VAL A 410 -11.86 -9.96 -27.07
CA VAL A 410 -12.38 -8.60 -26.86
C VAL A 410 -13.91 -8.70 -26.74
N PRO A 411 -14.52 -8.17 -25.67
CA PRO A 411 -15.97 -8.08 -25.56
C PRO A 411 -16.57 -7.37 -26.78
N GLN A 412 -17.72 -7.85 -27.25
CA GLN A 412 -18.41 -7.31 -28.43
C GLN A 412 -19.67 -6.55 -27.99
N SER A 413 -20.06 -5.54 -28.77
CA SER A 413 -21.31 -4.82 -28.54
C SER A 413 -22.51 -5.75 -28.69
N GLN A 414 -23.55 -5.47 -27.90
CA GLN A 414 -24.82 -6.17 -27.97
C GLN A 414 -25.97 -5.17 -27.96
N LYS A 415 -26.98 -5.46 -28.78
CA LYS A 415 -28.23 -4.71 -28.74
C LYS A 415 -28.93 -4.94 -27.40
N VAL A 416 -29.32 -3.86 -26.73
CA VAL A 416 -30.00 -3.94 -25.45
C VAL A 416 -31.42 -4.49 -25.64
N PRO A 417 -31.80 -5.59 -24.97
CA PRO A 417 -33.15 -6.16 -25.11
C PRO A 417 -34.19 -5.31 -24.37
N THR A 418 -35.14 -4.70 -25.08
CA THR A 418 -36.17 -3.88 -24.44
C THR A 418 -37.23 -4.73 -23.73
N ILE A 419 -37.74 -4.26 -22.60
CA ILE A 419 -38.85 -4.90 -21.89
C ILE A 419 -40.18 -4.72 -22.64
N SER A 420 -41.12 -5.63 -22.43
CA SER A 420 -42.50 -5.51 -22.88
C SER A 420 -43.40 -5.10 -21.71
N LEU A 421 -44.31 -4.16 -21.92
CA LEU A 421 -45.29 -3.76 -20.91
C LEU A 421 -46.57 -4.61 -21.00
N PRO A 422 -47.23 -4.93 -19.87
CA PRO A 422 -46.88 -4.56 -18.49
C PRO A 422 -45.70 -5.37 -17.96
N HIS A 423 -44.77 -4.71 -17.26
CA HIS A 423 -43.59 -5.33 -16.67
C HIS A 423 -43.60 -5.18 -15.14
N THR A 424 -43.29 -6.25 -14.42
CA THR A 424 -43.24 -6.25 -12.95
C THR A 424 -41.82 -5.93 -12.47
N PHE A 425 -41.60 -4.67 -12.08
CA PHE A 425 -40.34 -4.21 -11.52
C PHE A 425 -40.14 -4.71 -10.09
N GLN A 426 -38.87 -4.88 -9.69
CA GLN A 426 -38.51 -5.41 -8.39
C GLN A 426 -37.41 -4.58 -7.74
N SER A 427 -37.47 -4.42 -6.42
CA SER A 427 -36.37 -3.80 -5.68
C SER A 427 -35.12 -4.68 -5.82
N PRO A 428 -34.01 -4.13 -6.34
CA PRO A 428 -32.85 -4.93 -6.64
C PRO A 428 -32.06 -5.25 -5.36
N SER A 429 -31.33 -6.35 -5.38
CA SER A 429 -30.61 -6.86 -4.20
C SER A 429 -29.20 -7.34 -4.56
N LYS A 430 -28.29 -7.32 -3.59
CA LYS A 430 -26.94 -7.85 -3.72
C LYS A 430 -26.98 -9.38 -3.72
N LYS A 431 -26.34 -10.01 -4.70
CA LYS A 431 -26.32 -11.48 -4.86
C LYS A 431 -24.93 -12.09 -4.82
N ILE A 432 -23.90 -11.32 -5.17
CA ILE A 432 -22.53 -11.81 -5.27
C ILE A 432 -21.87 -11.79 -3.88
N GLN A 433 -21.43 -12.95 -3.39
CA GLN A 433 -20.71 -13.09 -2.12
C GLN A 433 -19.42 -13.89 -2.26
N SER A 434 -19.28 -14.63 -3.36
CA SER A 434 -18.17 -15.55 -3.60
C SER A 434 -17.66 -15.49 -5.05
N PRO A 435 -16.46 -16.04 -5.32
CA PRO A 435 -15.98 -16.22 -6.69
C PRO A 435 -16.91 -17.08 -7.56
N ASP A 436 -17.69 -17.99 -6.96
CA ASP A 436 -18.64 -18.84 -7.69
C ASP A 436 -19.84 -18.04 -8.20
N ASP A 437 -20.31 -17.09 -7.38
CA ASP A 437 -21.35 -16.15 -7.77
C ASP A 437 -20.91 -15.26 -8.93
N ILE A 438 -19.64 -14.82 -8.93
CA ILE A 438 -19.05 -14.11 -10.07
C ILE A 438 -19.06 -15.00 -11.32
N ARG A 439 -18.59 -16.24 -11.21
CA ARG A 439 -18.58 -17.17 -12.36
C ARG A 439 -19.98 -17.41 -12.89
N LYS A 440 -20.98 -17.51 -12.02
CA LYS A 440 -22.40 -17.60 -12.39
C LYS A 440 -22.84 -16.35 -13.15
N PHE A 441 -22.63 -15.16 -12.59
CA PHE A 441 -22.99 -13.90 -13.22
C PHE A 441 -22.31 -13.71 -14.58
N ILE A 442 -20.99 -13.85 -14.67
CA ILE A 442 -20.23 -13.61 -15.91
C ILE A 442 -20.67 -14.51 -17.07
N ASN A 443 -21.19 -15.71 -16.77
CA ASN A 443 -21.71 -16.62 -17.78
C ASN A 443 -23.18 -16.37 -18.18
N SER A 444 -23.93 -15.58 -17.40
CA SER A 444 -25.32 -15.21 -17.65
C SER A 444 -25.51 -14.34 -18.89
N ASN A 445 -26.73 -14.30 -19.42
CA ASN A 445 -27.08 -13.35 -20.48
C ASN A 445 -27.12 -11.91 -19.95
N SER A 446 -27.58 -11.72 -18.71
CA SER A 446 -27.58 -10.41 -18.07
C SER A 446 -26.19 -9.75 -18.04
N SER A 447 -25.13 -10.49 -17.70
CA SER A 447 -23.75 -9.96 -17.74
C SER A 447 -23.27 -9.66 -19.16
N LYS A 448 -23.55 -10.55 -20.12
CA LYS A 448 -23.19 -10.36 -21.53
C LYS A 448 -23.86 -9.14 -22.15
N ASN A 449 -25.16 -8.97 -21.90
CA ASN A 449 -25.92 -7.81 -22.38
C ASN A 449 -25.43 -6.51 -21.74
N PHE A 450 -25.14 -6.52 -20.43
CA PHE A 450 -24.61 -5.35 -19.73
C PHE A 450 -23.22 -4.94 -20.25
N LEU A 451 -22.29 -5.89 -20.35
CA LEU A 451 -20.96 -5.62 -20.91
C LEU A 451 -21.05 -5.22 -22.38
N GLY A 452 -21.95 -5.84 -23.15
CA GLY A 452 -22.22 -5.48 -24.54
C GLY A 452 -22.75 -4.05 -24.70
N PHE A 453 -23.56 -3.57 -23.75
CA PHE A 453 -23.99 -2.16 -23.71
C PHE A 453 -22.81 -1.22 -23.45
N VAL A 454 -21.90 -1.54 -22.52
CA VAL A 454 -20.69 -0.74 -22.29
C VAL A 454 -19.82 -0.68 -23.56
N VAL A 455 -19.69 -1.79 -24.29
CA VAL A 455 -18.98 -1.81 -25.58
C VAL A 455 -19.71 -0.95 -26.62
N ALA A 456 -21.04 -1.02 -26.70
CA ALA A 456 -21.83 -0.19 -27.63
C ALA A 456 -21.67 1.32 -27.34
N LEU A 457 -21.61 1.72 -26.06
CA LEU A 457 -21.28 3.09 -25.67
C LEU A 457 -19.84 3.47 -26.06
N SER A 458 -18.87 2.56 -25.90
CA SER A 458 -17.50 2.81 -26.36
C SER A 458 -17.44 2.99 -27.88
N GLU A 459 -18.15 2.16 -28.65
CA GLU A 459 -18.20 2.24 -30.11
C GLU A 459 -18.88 3.51 -30.61
N SER A 460 -19.94 3.99 -29.93
CA SER A 460 -20.70 5.18 -30.33
C SER A 460 -19.88 6.47 -30.30
N ILE A 461 -18.82 6.54 -29.48
CA ILE A 461 -17.93 7.71 -29.37
C ILE A 461 -16.61 7.54 -30.14
N ARG A 462 -16.47 6.47 -30.93
CA ARG A 462 -15.24 6.19 -31.69
C ARG A 462 -14.90 7.36 -32.61
N ALA A 463 -13.67 7.86 -32.51
CA ALA A 463 -13.15 8.99 -33.30
C ALA A 463 -13.94 10.32 -33.19
N HIS A 464 -14.81 10.47 -32.18
CA HIS A 464 -15.55 11.72 -31.94
C HIS A 464 -15.03 12.45 -30.70
N LYS A 465 -14.96 13.78 -30.78
CA LYS A 465 -14.67 14.66 -29.66
C LYS A 465 -15.88 14.82 -28.76
N ILE A 466 -15.64 15.33 -27.53
CA ILE A 466 -16.71 15.75 -26.65
C ILE A 466 -17.54 16.85 -27.31
N SER A 467 -16.94 17.85 -27.95
CA SER A 467 -17.69 18.98 -28.55
C SER A 467 -18.39 18.67 -29.88
N ASP A 468 -18.18 17.50 -30.47
CA ASP A 468 -18.80 17.17 -31.76
C ASP A 468 -20.34 17.15 -31.63
N SER A 469 -21.01 17.58 -32.70
CA SER A 469 -22.47 17.55 -32.78
C SER A 469 -22.97 16.11 -32.83
N CYS A 470 -23.98 15.79 -32.02
CA CYS A 470 -24.62 14.48 -31.98
C CYS A 470 -26.13 14.63 -31.72
N HIS A 471 -26.88 13.53 -31.85
CA HIS A 471 -28.29 13.51 -31.49
C HIS A 471 -28.44 13.68 -29.97
N GLU A 472 -29.24 14.64 -29.54
CA GLU A 472 -29.52 14.90 -28.12
C GLU A 472 -31.04 14.94 -27.88
N SER A 473 -31.60 13.84 -27.41
CA SER A 473 -33.02 13.76 -27.07
C SER A 473 -33.38 14.65 -25.86
N THR A 474 -34.65 15.03 -25.77
CA THR A 474 -35.19 15.79 -24.63
C THR A 474 -34.95 15.07 -23.30
N THR A 475 -35.02 13.73 -23.31
CA THR A 475 -34.71 12.88 -22.16
C THR A 475 -33.27 13.08 -21.69
N LEU A 476 -32.29 13.00 -22.59
CA LEU A 476 -30.88 13.21 -22.22
C LEU A 476 -30.62 14.62 -21.67
N LYS A 477 -31.22 15.65 -22.26
CA LYS A 477 -31.11 17.03 -21.75
C LYS A 477 -31.63 17.16 -20.32
N LYS A 478 -32.73 16.48 -19.99
CA LYS A 478 -33.27 16.41 -18.63
C LYS A 478 -32.34 15.65 -17.68
N ILE A 479 -31.76 14.53 -18.12
CA ILE A 479 -30.78 13.79 -17.32
C ILE A 479 -29.53 14.63 -17.04
N VAL A 480 -29.02 15.35 -18.04
CA VAL A 480 -27.91 16.31 -17.85
C VAL A 480 -28.30 17.38 -16.83
N SER A 481 -29.49 17.96 -16.95
CA SER A 481 -29.99 18.97 -15.98
C SER A 481 -30.11 18.41 -14.56
N VAL A 482 -30.53 17.15 -14.40
CA VAL A 482 -30.53 16.46 -13.10
C VAL A 482 -29.12 16.39 -12.51
N ILE A 483 -28.12 15.97 -13.31
CA ILE A 483 -26.73 15.88 -12.85
C ILE A 483 -26.15 17.27 -12.53
N GLU A 484 -26.50 18.30 -13.32
CA GLU A 484 -26.12 19.70 -13.02
C GLU A 484 -26.73 20.18 -11.70
N GLY A 485 -27.98 19.82 -11.41
CA GLY A 485 -28.59 20.07 -10.10
C GLY A 485 -27.82 19.40 -8.96
N LEU A 486 -27.38 18.15 -9.15
CA LEU A 486 -26.54 17.45 -8.17
C LEU A 486 -25.17 18.13 -7.97
N VAL A 487 -24.59 18.69 -9.03
CA VAL A 487 -23.37 19.50 -8.95
C VAL A 487 -23.61 20.77 -8.12
N HIS A 488 -24.73 21.46 -8.35
CA HIS A 488 -25.07 22.67 -7.60
C HIS A 488 -25.28 22.41 -6.11
N TRP A 489 -25.82 21.26 -5.72
CA TRP A 489 -25.95 20.90 -4.31
C TRP A 489 -24.61 20.84 -3.56
N ILE A 490 -23.48 20.67 -4.24
CA ILE A 490 -22.15 20.74 -3.61
C ILE A 490 -21.85 22.17 -3.14
N GLU A 491 -22.30 23.18 -3.88
CA GLU A 491 -22.16 24.59 -3.51
C GLU A 491 -23.08 24.94 -2.32
N GLU A 492 -24.27 24.36 -2.29
CA GLU A 492 -25.24 24.54 -1.19
C GLU A 492 -24.84 23.78 0.10
N ILE A 493 -23.98 22.75 -0.02
CA ILE A 493 -23.55 21.88 1.09
C ILE A 493 -22.02 21.94 1.20
N PRO A 494 -21.45 23.08 1.66
CA PRO A 494 -20.01 23.22 1.73
C PRO A 494 -19.37 22.19 2.70
N PRO A 495 -18.09 21.85 2.50
CA PRO A 495 -17.38 20.97 3.40
C PRO A 495 -17.30 21.62 4.79
N VAL A 496 -17.70 20.88 5.82
CA VAL A 496 -17.54 21.35 7.19
C VAL A 496 -16.07 21.30 7.59
N GLN A 497 -15.66 22.24 8.43
CA GLN A 497 -14.35 22.19 9.04
C GLN A 497 -14.29 20.98 9.99
N GLN A 498 -13.51 19.98 9.61
CA GLN A 498 -13.25 18.78 10.39
C GLN A 498 -11.74 18.60 10.52
N SER A 499 -11.29 17.93 11.58
CA SER A 499 -9.88 17.58 11.71
C SER A 499 -9.54 16.15 11.27
N SER A 500 -10.55 15.37 10.86
CA SER A 500 -10.32 14.11 10.14
C SER A 500 -9.66 14.39 8.79
N ARG A 501 -8.54 13.69 8.51
CA ARG A 501 -7.84 13.72 7.20
C ARG A 501 -8.56 12.89 6.12
N TYR A 502 -9.52 12.09 6.53
CA TYR A 502 -10.34 11.22 5.67
C TYR A 502 -11.55 12.00 5.13
N GLY A 503 -12.45 11.32 4.42
CA GLY A 503 -13.62 11.94 3.78
C GLY A 503 -14.42 12.92 4.66
N ASN A 504 -14.90 14.00 4.04
CA ASN A 504 -15.65 15.07 4.68
C ASN A 504 -17.09 14.63 4.98
N ILE A 505 -17.52 14.77 6.23
CA ILE A 505 -18.85 14.33 6.67
C ILE A 505 -20.01 15.08 5.98
N SER A 506 -19.78 16.26 5.39
CA SER A 506 -20.79 16.96 4.56
C SER A 506 -21.25 16.12 3.37
N TYR A 507 -20.42 15.18 2.89
CA TYR A 507 -20.83 14.21 1.87
C TYR A 507 -22.06 13.41 2.30
N ARG A 508 -22.20 13.08 3.60
CA ARG A 508 -23.37 12.36 4.10
C ARG A 508 -24.63 13.19 3.97
N THR A 509 -24.55 14.50 4.20
CA THR A 509 -25.66 15.43 3.99
C THR A 509 -26.03 15.52 2.51
N TRP A 510 -25.04 15.63 1.62
CA TRP A 510 -25.26 15.62 0.17
C TRP A 510 -25.90 14.30 -0.30
N HIS A 511 -25.40 13.16 0.18
CA HIS A 511 -25.91 11.82 -0.19
C HIS A 511 -27.31 11.57 0.38
N ASN A 512 -27.60 11.99 1.62
CA ASN A 512 -28.94 11.90 2.18
C ASN A 512 -29.95 12.71 1.34
N ARG A 513 -29.60 13.93 0.94
CA ARG A 513 -30.45 14.75 0.06
C ARG A 513 -30.69 14.07 -1.29
N LEU A 514 -29.67 13.43 -1.86
CA LEU A 514 -29.80 12.60 -3.06
C LEU A 514 -30.81 11.47 -2.86
N VAL A 515 -30.72 10.72 -1.77
CA VAL A 515 -31.64 9.61 -1.47
C VAL A 515 -33.08 10.11 -1.25
N GLU A 516 -33.25 11.22 -0.52
CA GLU A 516 -34.58 11.79 -0.25
C GLU A 516 -35.26 12.35 -1.51
N ASN A 517 -34.49 12.81 -2.49
CA ASN A 517 -35.02 13.46 -3.69
C ASN A 517 -34.95 12.59 -4.94
N SER A 518 -34.41 11.37 -4.87
CA SER A 518 -34.13 10.56 -6.06
C SER A 518 -35.38 10.26 -6.89
N GLU A 519 -36.52 9.98 -6.27
CA GLU A 519 -37.78 9.76 -7.00
C GLU A 519 -38.21 11.02 -7.78
N ASN A 520 -38.14 12.19 -7.14
CA ASN A 520 -38.45 13.48 -7.79
C ASN A 520 -37.50 13.78 -8.95
N LEU A 521 -36.22 13.40 -8.84
CA LEU A 521 -35.26 13.53 -9.95
C LEU A 521 -35.63 12.61 -11.13
N MET A 522 -36.04 11.36 -10.86
CA MET A 522 -36.46 10.42 -11.91
C MET A 522 -37.74 10.89 -12.62
N LEU A 523 -38.70 11.46 -11.86
CA LEU A 523 -39.97 11.97 -12.40
C LEU A 523 -39.81 13.08 -13.44
N GLN A 524 -38.64 13.75 -13.51
CA GLN A 524 -38.39 14.79 -14.51
C GLN A 524 -38.35 14.23 -15.93
N PHE A 525 -37.91 12.99 -16.11
CA PHE A 525 -37.71 12.37 -17.42
C PHE A 525 -38.39 11.00 -17.60
N LEU A 526 -38.82 10.33 -16.52
CA LEU A 526 -39.59 9.07 -16.63
C LEU A 526 -41.02 9.35 -17.15
N PRO A 527 -41.51 8.60 -18.16
CA PRO A 527 -42.90 8.69 -18.60
C PRO A 527 -43.85 7.99 -17.62
N ASP A 528 -45.13 8.38 -17.63
CA ASP A 528 -46.14 7.93 -16.66
C ASP A 528 -46.29 6.40 -16.59
N ASN A 529 -46.22 5.73 -17.74
CA ASN A 529 -46.34 4.28 -17.87
C ASN A 529 -45.14 3.50 -17.27
N LEU A 530 -44.05 4.19 -16.93
CA LEU A 530 -42.84 3.60 -16.34
C LEU A 530 -42.58 4.08 -14.90
N LYS A 531 -43.49 4.82 -14.28
CA LYS A 531 -43.34 5.26 -12.88
C LYS A 531 -43.17 4.09 -11.90
N SER A 532 -43.77 2.94 -12.16
CA SER A 532 -43.58 1.73 -11.35
C SER A 532 -42.14 1.20 -11.36
N SER A 533 -41.31 1.60 -12.33
CA SER A 533 -39.89 1.23 -12.39
C SER A 533 -39.03 1.89 -11.32
N MET A 534 -39.52 2.95 -10.65
CA MET A 534 -38.74 3.68 -9.63
C MET A 534 -38.24 2.77 -8.51
N VAL A 535 -39.03 1.76 -8.11
CA VAL A 535 -38.63 0.75 -7.12
C VAL A 535 -37.32 0.04 -7.48
N GLU A 536 -37.01 -0.01 -8.77
CA GLU A 536 -35.86 -0.69 -9.32
C GLU A 536 -34.74 0.26 -9.75
N VAL A 537 -35.05 1.35 -10.47
CA VAL A 537 -34.01 2.23 -11.02
C VAL A 537 -33.39 3.18 -9.99
N VAL A 538 -34.15 3.59 -8.96
CA VAL A 538 -33.65 4.51 -7.93
C VAL A 538 -32.46 3.92 -7.16
N PRO A 539 -32.48 2.65 -6.72
CA PRO A 539 -31.32 2.04 -6.06
C PRO A 539 -30.03 2.01 -6.89
N TYR A 540 -30.09 1.76 -8.21
CA TYR A 540 -28.89 1.86 -9.05
C TYR A 540 -28.36 3.29 -9.09
N PHE A 541 -29.26 4.28 -9.22
CA PHE A 541 -28.89 5.69 -9.23
C PHE A 541 -28.23 6.14 -7.93
N THR A 542 -28.85 5.84 -6.78
CA THR A 542 -28.33 6.30 -5.48
C THR A 542 -27.01 5.63 -5.07
N ASP A 543 -26.75 4.39 -5.53
CA ASP A 543 -25.48 3.68 -5.31
C ASP A 543 -24.40 4.04 -6.34
N SER A 544 -24.67 4.95 -7.28
CA SER A 544 -23.73 5.38 -8.34
C SER A 544 -22.69 6.42 -7.90
N PHE A 545 -22.86 7.03 -6.73
CA PHE A 545 -22.13 8.25 -6.34
C PHE A 545 -21.17 8.08 -5.15
N GLY A 546 -21.01 6.84 -4.65
CA GLY A 546 -20.14 6.52 -3.51
C GLY A 546 -20.92 6.02 -2.29
N ASN A 547 -20.21 5.65 -1.22
CA ASN A 547 -20.82 5.16 0.01
C ASN A 547 -20.86 6.22 1.11
N SER A 548 -22.05 6.61 1.58
CA SER A 548 -22.22 7.62 2.64
C SER A 548 -21.53 7.26 3.97
N SER A 549 -21.58 5.98 4.36
CA SER A 549 -20.98 5.55 5.62
C SER A 549 -19.46 5.60 5.59
N ARG A 550 -18.84 5.05 4.53
CA ARG A 550 -17.39 4.99 4.36
C ARG A 550 -16.78 6.28 3.79
N ILE A 551 -17.60 7.11 3.16
CA ILE A 551 -17.18 8.34 2.46
C ILE A 551 -16.11 7.99 1.42
N ASP A 552 -16.39 6.95 0.63
CA ASP A 552 -15.54 6.43 -0.42
C ASP A 552 -16.29 6.34 -1.76
N TYR A 553 -15.53 6.29 -2.85
CA TYR A 553 -16.01 6.11 -4.21
C TYR A 553 -15.03 5.27 -5.02
N GLY A 554 -15.50 4.50 -5.98
CA GLY A 554 -14.63 3.68 -6.83
C GLY A 554 -15.39 3.02 -7.97
N THR A 555 -14.71 2.11 -8.68
CA THR A 555 -15.19 1.51 -9.93
C THR A 555 -16.50 0.74 -9.79
N GLY A 556 -16.83 0.21 -8.60
CA GLY A 556 -18.14 -0.41 -8.35
C GLY A 556 -19.31 0.58 -8.44
N HIS A 557 -19.13 1.80 -7.91
CA HIS A 557 -20.11 2.88 -7.99
C HIS A 557 -20.24 3.40 -9.43
N GLU A 558 -19.12 3.56 -10.13
CA GLU A 558 -19.10 3.86 -11.57
C GLU A 558 -19.85 2.80 -12.40
N THR A 559 -19.66 1.53 -12.06
CA THR A 559 -20.36 0.40 -12.69
C THR A 559 -21.87 0.45 -12.43
N ASN A 560 -22.31 0.88 -11.24
CA ASN A 560 -23.72 1.11 -10.95
C ASN A 560 -24.32 2.28 -11.76
N PHE A 561 -23.54 3.32 -12.07
CA PHE A 561 -24.00 4.38 -12.98
C PHE A 561 -24.21 3.86 -14.40
N ALA A 562 -23.29 3.03 -14.89
CA ALA A 562 -23.46 2.34 -16.17
C ALA A 562 -24.66 1.38 -16.13
N ALA A 563 -24.90 0.70 -15.01
CA ALA A 563 -26.07 -0.18 -14.82
C ALA A 563 -27.38 0.61 -14.83
N TRP A 564 -27.41 1.79 -14.23
CA TRP A 564 -28.56 2.69 -14.30
C TRP A 564 -28.85 3.12 -15.73
N LEU A 565 -27.83 3.52 -16.50
CA LEU A 565 -27.98 3.84 -17.93
C LEU A 565 -28.47 2.63 -18.74
N TYR A 566 -27.95 1.44 -18.45
CA TYR A 566 -28.42 0.19 -19.06
C TYR A 566 -29.89 -0.08 -18.74
N CYS A 567 -30.33 0.11 -17.50
CA CYS A 567 -31.73 -0.02 -17.11
C CYS A 567 -32.65 0.96 -17.87
N LEU A 568 -32.21 2.21 -18.10
CA LEU A 568 -32.95 3.16 -18.93
C LEU A 568 -33.04 2.68 -20.39
N ALA A 569 -31.97 2.11 -20.94
CA ALA A 569 -31.98 1.52 -22.28
C ALA A 569 -32.88 0.29 -22.37
N ARG A 570 -32.88 -0.57 -21.34
CA ARG A 570 -33.80 -1.72 -21.22
C ARG A 570 -35.27 -1.32 -21.22
N MET A 571 -35.58 -0.12 -20.73
CA MET A 571 -36.93 0.43 -20.73
C MET A 571 -37.27 1.23 -22.00
N GLY A 572 -36.34 1.37 -22.95
CA GLY A 572 -36.54 2.17 -24.16
C GLY A 572 -36.57 3.69 -23.89
N ILE A 573 -36.06 4.14 -22.75
CA ILE A 573 -35.96 5.57 -22.42
C ILE A 573 -34.74 6.20 -23.10
N ILE A 574 -33.69 5.40 -23.29
CA ILE A 574 -32.48 5.73 -24.05
C ILE A 574 -32.37 4.73 -25.19
N GLU A 575 -32.20 5.22 -26.41
CA GLU A 575 -32.07 4.37 -27.60
C GLU A 575 -30.64 4.39 -28.15
N GLU A 576 -30.30 3.52 -29.10
CA GLU A 576 -28.94 3.48 -29.68
C GLU A 576 -28.53 4.80 -30.34
N VAL A 577 -29.49 5.56 -30.87
CA VAL A 577 -29.26 6.90 -31.44
C VAL A 577 -28.78 7.91 -30.38
N ASP A 578 -29.09 7.69 -29.11
CA ASP A 578 -28.67 8.52 -27.99
C ASP A 578 -27.26 8.18 -27.48
N TYR A 579 -26.69 7.02 -27.82
CA TYR A 579 -25.50 6.48 -27.14
C TYR A 579 -24.27 7.41 -27.22
N GLN A 580 -24.08 8.12 -28.34
CA GLN A 580 -22.99 9.08 -28.46
C GLN A 580 -23.16 10.24 -27.45
N ALA A 581 -24.39 10.75 -27.27
CA ALA A 581 -24.71 11.80 -26.32
C ALA A 581 -24.73 11.29 -24.86
N VAL A 582 -25.09 10.03 -24.63
CA VAL A 582 -24.94 9.37 -23.32
C VAL A 582 -23.48 9.47 -22.86
N VAL A 583 -22.52 9.20 -23.75
CA VAL A 583 -21.10 9.30 -23.40
C VAL A 583 -20.62 10.76 -23.35
N SER A 584 -20.84 11.52 -24.41
CA SER A 584 -20.26 12.87 -24.58
C SER A 584 -20.97 13.99 -23.82
N ARG A 585 -22.17 13.74 -23.26
CA ARG A 585 -22.93 14.71 -22.45
C ARG A 585 -23.16 14.17 -21.04
N VAL A 586 -23.91 13.07 -20.91
CA VAL A 586 -24.33 12.53 -19.61
C VAL A 586 -23.14 12.01 -18.82
N PHE A 587 -22.32 11.14 -19.40
CA PHE A 587 -21.17 10.54 -18.71
C PHE A 587 -20.06 11.57 -18.45
N VAL A 588 -19.82 12.52 -19.37
CA VAL A 588 -18.92 13.67 -19.11
C VAL A 588 -19.38 14.45 -17.88
N LYS A 589 -20.67 14.77 -17.76
CA LYS A 589 -21.22 15.49 -16.60
C LYS A 589 -21.18 14.67 -15.32
N TYR A 590 -21.41 13.36 -15.41
CA TYR A 590 -21.21 12.44 -14.30
C TYR A 590 -19.76 12.49 -13.78
N ILE A 591 -18.77 12.40 -14.66
CA ILE A 591 -17.36 12.47 -14.27
C ILE A 591 -17.01 13.85 -13.67
N GLU A 592 -17.56 14.94 -14.19
CA GLU A 592 -17.40 16.27 -13.57
C GLU A 592 -17.95 16.30 -12.13
N LEU A 593 -19.18 15.80 -11.94
CA LEU A 593 -19.78 15.69 -10.62
C LEU A 593 -18.92 14.86 -9.68
N MET A 594 -18.42 13.71 -10.13
CA MET A 594 -17.61 12.82 -9.30
C MET A 594 -16.28 13.43 -8.91
N ARG A 595 -15.60 14.11 -9.83
CA ARG A 595 -14.37 14.86 -9.52
C ARG A 595 -14.61 15.98 -8.51
N LYS A 596 -15.74 16.68 -8.60
CA LYS A 596 -16.13 17.69 -7.59
C LYS A 596 -16.40 17.05 -6.24
N LEU A 597 -17.17 15.96 -6.17
CA LEU A 597 -17.40 15.26 -4.90
C LEU A 597 -16.10 14.73 -4.27
N GLN A 598 -15.22 14.13 -5.08
CA GLN A 598 -13.93 13.61 -4.63
C GLN A 598 -13.05 14.72 -4.06
N SER A 599 -12.98 15.86 -4.72
CA SER A 599 -12.11 16.98 -4.31
C SER A 599 -12.70 17.84 -3.19
N VAL A 600 -14.01 18.09 -3.18
CA VAL A 600 -14.67 18.94 -2.18
C VAL A 600 -14.87 18.18 -0.88
N TYR A 601 -15.24 16.90 -0.96
CA TYR A 601 -15.48 16.07 0.21
C TYR A 601 -14.38 15.04 0.49
N ASN A 602 -13.23 15.11 -0.18
CA ASN A 602 -12.09 14.21 0.05
C ASN A 602 -12.48 12.72 0.07
N LEU A 603 -13.35 12.27 -0.84
CA LEU A 603 -13.80 10.87 -0.90
C LEU A 603 -12.60 9.94 -1.02
N GLU A 604 -12.57 8.86 -0.24
CA GLU A 604 -11.51 7.86 -0.33
C GLU A 604 -11.68 6.96 -1.56
N PRO A 605 -10.59 6.47 -2.17
CA PRO A 605 -10.65 5.43 -3.18
C PRO A 605 -11.24 4.14 -2.59
N ALA A 606 -12.36 3.67 -3.15
CA ALA A 606 -13.00 2.42 -2.77
C ALA A 606 -12.32 1.25 -3.52
N GLY A 607 -11.54 0.47 -2.80
CA GLY A 607 -10.80 -0.68 -3.33
C GLY A 607 -9.31 -0.62 -3.00
N SER A 608 -8.67 -1.78 -2.90
CA SER A 608 -7.30 -1.90 -2.35
C SER A 608 -6.19 -1.93 -3.40
N HIS A 609 -6.47 -1.56 -4.66
CA HIS A 609 -5.48 -1.73 -5.72
C HIS A 609 -4.38 -0.67 -5.69
N GLY A 610 -4.65 0.52 -5.13
CA GLY A 610 -3.68 1.62 -5.03
C GLY A 610 -2.92 1.83 -6.34
N VAL A 611 -1.59 1.78 -6.24
CA VAL A 611 -0.61 1.68 -7.33
C VAL A 611 -1.00 0.85 -8.57
N TRP A 612 -1.57 -0.32 -8.29
CA TRP A 612 -1.79 -1.38 -9.26
C TRP A 612 -3.18 -1.31 -9.90
N GLY A 613 -3.99 -0.32 -9.50
CA GLY A 613 -5.23 0.03 -10.19
C GLY A 613 -4.93 0.81 -11.47
N LEU A 614 -5.89 0.83 -12.40
CA LEU A 614 -5.80 1.69 -13.57
C LEU A 614 -5.81 3.18 -13.16
N ASP A 615 -6.67 3.52 -12.21
CA ASP A 615 -6.82 4.82 -11.56
C ASP A 615 -7.44 4.59 -10.17
N ASP A 616 -7.37 5.60 -9.31
CA ASP A 616 -7.88 5.49 -7.93
C ASP A 616 -9.40 5.30 -7.89
N TYR A 617 -10.12 5.91 -8.82
CA TYR A 617 -11.58 6.00 -8.78
C TYR A 617 -12.27 5.41 -10.01
N HIS A 618 -11.68 5.59 -11.20
CA HIS A 618 -12.39 5.45 -12.47
C HIS A 618 -11.79 4.40 -13.40
N PHE A 619 -12.63 3.79 -14.23
CA PHE A 619 -12.20 2.88 -15.29
C PHE A 619 -12.84 3.22 -16.64
N LEU A 620 -14.17 3.37 -16.67
CA LEU A 620 -14.95 3.64 -17.88
C LEU A 620 -14.50 4.88 -18.67
N PRO A 621 -14.09 6.03 -18.07
CA PRO A 621 -13.63 7.16 -18.86
C PRO A 621 -12.36 6.87 -19.68
N PHE A 622 -11.53 5.91 -19.26
CA PHE A 622 -10.39 5.46 -20.06
C PHE A 622 -10.84 4.57 -21.23
N ILE A 623 -11.89 3.78 -21.07
CA ILE A 623 -12.49 3.00 -22.17
C ILE A 623 -13.05 3.98 -23.21
N PHE A 624 -13.98 4.86 -22.81
CA PHE A 624 -14.62 5.79 -23.71
C PHE A 624 -13.62 6.76 -24.34
N GLY A 625 -12.73 7.35 -23.53
CA GLY A 625 -11.72 8.28 -23.99
C GLY A 625 -10.68 7.66 -24.94
N SER A 626 -10.31 6.39 -24.74
CA SER A 626 -9.43 5.71 -25.70
C SER A 626 -10.14 5.45 -27.03
N SER A 627 -11.47 5.22 -27.01
CA SER A 627 -12.28 5.10 -28.23
C SER A 627 -12.35 6.39 -29.03
N GLN A 628 -12.50 7.55 -28.36
CA GLN A 628 -12.44 8.87 -29.00
C GLN A 628 -11.15 9.09 -29.79
N LEU A 629 -10.05 8.50 -29.34
CA LEU A 629 -8.71 8.68 -29.90
C LEU A 629 -8.34 7.58 -30.92
N ILE A 630 -9.22 6.61 -31.18
CA ILE A 630 -9.00 5.62 -32.24
C ILE A 630 -8.83 6.32 -33.59
N ASP A 631 -7.82 5.88 -34.33
CA ASP A 631 -7.43 6.42 -35.65
C ASP A 631 -7.08 7.91 -35.66
N HIS A 632 -6.88 8.53 -34.49
CA HIS A 632 -6.45 9.91 -34.39
C HIS A 632 -5.08 10.12 -35.06
N LYS A 633 -5.00 11.13 -35.93
CA LYS A 633 -3.88 11.34 -36.86
C LYS A 633 -2.55 11.56 -36.13
N TYR A 634 -2.55 12.41 -35.09
CA TYR A 634 -1.32 12.86 -34.43
C TYR A 634 -1.16 12.33 -33.00
N MET A 635 -2.18 12.46 -32.16
CA MET A 635 -2.16 11.94 -30.78
C MET A 635 -2.15 10.41 -30.74
N LYS A 636 -1.10 9.83 -30.14
CA LYS A 636 -0.92 8.38 -29.92
C LYS A 636 -0.95 8.09 -28.41
N PRO A 637 -1.02 6.83 -27.95
CA PRO A 637 -1.01 6.52 -26.52
C PRO A 637 0.12 7.20 -25.73
N LYS A 638 1.35 7.21 -26.27
CA LYS A 638 2.49 7.92 -25.68
C LYS A 638 2.33 9.44 -25.52
N SER A 639 1.35 10.05 -26.19
CA SER A 639 1.09 11.50 -26.13
C SER A 639 0.60 11.95 -24.77
N ILE A 640 0.18 11.04 -23.88
CA ILE A 640 -0.19 11.36 -22.49
C ILE A 640 0.99 11.96 -21.69
N HIS A 641 2.22 11.79 -22.17
CA HIS A 641 3.43 12.36 -21.56
C HIS A 641 3.74 13.79 -22.01
N ASN A 642 3.01 14.30 -23.00
CA ASN A 642 3.22 15.65 -23.52
C ASN A 642 2.24 16.62 -22.84
N GLU A 643 2.78 17.53 -22.01
CA GLU A 643 1.96 18.50 -21.26
C GLU A 643 1.17 19.43 -22.17
N ASP A 644 1.74 19.93 -23.28
CA ASP A 644 1.03 20.80 -24.22
C ASP A 644 -0.20 20.10 -24.81
N ILE A 645 -0.10 18.80 -25.11
CA ILE A 645 -1.24 18.02 -25.60
C ILE A 645 -2.31 17.91 -24.51
N LEU A 646 -1.91 17.65 -23.27
CA LEU A 646 -2.86 17.54 -22.16
C LEU A 646 -3.58 18.87 -21.92
N GLU A 647 -2.85 19.97 -21.81
CA GLU A 647 -3.40 21.30 -21.53
C GLU A 647 -4.35 21.79 -22.62
N ASN A 648 -4.03 21.51 -23.89
CA ASN A 648 -4.82 22.03 -25.03
C ASN A 648 -5.99 21.12 -25.43
N PHE A 649 -5.94 19.82 -25.14
CA PHE A 649 -6.93 18.85 -25.66
C PHE A 649 -7.70 18.08 -24.58
N SER A 650 -7.41 18.26 -23.29
CA SER A 650 -8.13 17.58 -22.19
C SER A 650 -9.62 17.87 -22.13
N ASN A 651 -10.08 19.00 -22.68
CA ASN A 651 -11.50 19.38 -22.69
C ASN A 651 -12.29 18.62 -23.78
N GLU A 652 -11.59 18.08 -24.78
CA GLU A 652 -12.19 17.38 -25.93
C GLU A 652 -12.11 15.85 -25.82
N TYR A 653 -11.16 15.34 -25.02
CA TYR A 653 -10.88 13.90 -24.92
C TYR A 653 -10.84 13.46 -23.46
N MET A 654 -11.77 12.58 -23.10
CA MET A 654 -11.97 12.11 -21.72
C MET A 654 -10.73 11.40 -21.14
N TYR A 655 -10.00 10.64 -21.96
CA TYR A 655 -8.76 9.97 -21.54
C TYR A 655 -7.71 11.00 -21.09
N LEU A 656 -7.48 12.03 -21.92
CA LEU A 656 -6.52 13.09 -21.64
C LEU A 656 -6.97 13.93 -20.43
N SER A 657 -8.27 14.17 -20.29
CA SER A 657 -8.86 14.79 -19.11
C SER A 657 -8.52 14.04 -17.82
N CYS A 658 -8.61 12.71 -17.82
CA CYS A 658 -8.23 11.90 -16.66
C CYS A 658 -6.73 11.99 -16.38
N ILE A 659 -5.87 11.88 -17.40
CA ILE A 659 -4.41 11.99 -17.22
C ILE A 659 -4.02 13.34 -16.64
N LEU A 660 -4.57 14.44 -17.18
CA LEU A 660 -4.29 15.78 -16.69
C LEU A 660 -4.67 15.93 -15.22
N LEU A 661 -5.83 15.40 -14.82
CA LEU A 661 -6.24 15.41 -13.42
C LEU A 661 -5.28 14.60 -12.53
N ILE A 662 -4.92 13.39 -12.95
CA ILE A 662 -3.99 12.53 -12.20
C ILE A 662 -2.67 13.26 -11.97
N LYS A 663 -2.07 13.84 -13.02
CA LYS A 663 -0.82 14.61 -12.93
C LYS A 663 -0.95 15.87 -12.06
N LYS A 664 -2.14 16.47 -12.01
CA LYS A 664 -2.40 17.63 -11.16
C LYS A 664 -2.45 17.24 -9.68
N VAL A 665 -3.15 16.15 -9.36
CA VAL A 665 -3.43 15.69 -7.99
C VAL A 665 -2.26 14.92 -7.40
N LYS A 666 -1.70 13.96 -8.14
CA LYS A 666 -0.55 13.15 -7.71
C LYS A 666 0.76 13.86 -8.04
N LYS A 667 1.71 13.83 -7.11
CA LYS A 667 3.04 14.44 -7.27
C LYS A 667 4.08 13.35 -7.51
N GLY A 668 5.14 13.69 -8.24
CA GLY A 668 6.21 12.76 -8.62
C GLY A 668 6.16 12.41 -10.10
N LEU A 669 6.93 11.39 -10.51
CA LEU A 669 6.94 10.93 -11.89
C LEU A 669 5.66 10.13 -12.19
N PHE A 670 5.08 10.32 -13.38
CA PHE A 670 3.86 9.63 -13.79
C PHE A 670 4.00 8.10 -13.72
N ALA A 671 5.16 7.58 -14.13
CA ALA A 671 5.49 6.16 -14.05
C ALA A 671 5.55 5.59 -12.62
N GLU A 672 5.73 6.43 -11.59
CA GLU A 672 5.82 5.98 -10.20
C GLU A 672 4.44 5.89 -9.53
N HIS A 673 3.58 6.89 -9.77
CA HIS A 673 2.26 6.97 -9.14
C HIS A 673 1.13 6.41 -10.02
N SER A 674 1.39 6.15 -11.30
CA SER A 674 0.45 5.60 -12.28
C SER A 674 1.13 4.67 -13.30
N PRO A 675 1.91 3.66 -12.83
CA PRO A 675 2.72 2.78 -13.67
C PRO A 675 1.89 2.03 -14.72
N LEU A 676 0.65 1.62 -14.40
CA LEU A 676 -0.17 0.90 -15.37
C LEU A 676 -0.59 1.77 -16.55
N LEU A 677 -0.97 3.04 -16.29
CA LEU A 677 -1.26 4.00 -17.35
C LEU A 677 0.01 4.38 -18.13
N ASP A 678 1.17 4.43 -17.45
CA ASP A 678 2.47 4.64 -18.09
C ASP A 678 2.82 3.49 -19.05
N ASP A 679 2.66 2.24 -18.60
CA ASP A 679 2.87 1.04 -19.42
C ASP A 679 1.91 0.99 -20.61
N ILE A 680 0.62 1.30 -20.38
CA ILE A 680 -0.40 1.38 -21.45
C ILE A 680 -0.03 2.44 -22.50
N SER A 681 0.65 3.52 -22.11
CA SER A 681 1.13 4.53 -23.06
C SER A 681 2.14 3.99 -24.08
N GLY A 682 2.81 2.87 -23.75
CA GLY A 682 3.71 2.13 -24.64
C GLY A 682 3.00 1.30 -25.71
N VAL A 683 1.68 1.10 -25.61
CA VAL A 683 0.88 0.38 -26.61
C VAL A 683 0.87 1.17 -27.93
N PRO A 684 1.02 0.53 -29.09
CA PRO A 684 1.30 1.24 -30.35
C PRO A 684 0.15 2.09 -30.88
N ASN A 685 -1.10 1.78 -30.55
CA ASN A 685 -2.26 2.54 -31.02
C ASN A 685 -3.46 2.45 -30.08
N TRP A 686 -4.34 3.44 -30.16
CA TRP A 686 -5.53 3.57 -29.32
C TRP A 686 -6.55 2.44 -29.50
N ASN A 687 -6.64 1.83 -30.67
CA ASN A 687 -7.53 0.68 -30.89
C ASN A 687 -7.12 -0.52 -30.03
N LYS A 688 -5.81 -0.79 -29.93
CA LYS A 688 -5.27 -1.81 -29.01
C LYS A 688 -5.43 -1.41 -27.54
N VAL A 689 -5.25 -0.13 -27.20
CA VAL A 689 -5.52 0.37 -25.83
C VAL A 689 -6.97 0.11 -25.45
N ASN A 690 -7.92 0.56 -26.26
CA ASN A 690 -9.35 0.39 -26.02
C ASN A 690 -9.73 -1.09 -25.90
N SER A 691 -9.27 -1.93 -26.83
CA SER A 691 -9.48 -3.39 -26.78
C SER A 691 -8.93 -4.01 -25.50
N GLY A 692 -7.73 -3.60 -25.08
CA GLY A 692 -7.10 -4.07 -23.84
C GLY A 692 -7.87 -3.62 -22.60
N LEU A 693 -8.32 -2.37 -22.57
CA LEU A 693 -9.11 -1.81 -21.47
C LEU A 693 -10.48 -2.48 -21.35
N LEU A 694 -11.15 -2.83 -22.45
CA LEU A 694 -12.41 -3.60 -22.39
C LEU A 694 -12.21 -4.99 -21.77
N LYS A 695 -11.12 -5.69 -22.12
CA LYS A 695 -10.77 -6.98 -21.49
C LYS A 695 -10.42 -6.81 -20.01
N MET A 696 -9.66 -5.76 -19.70
CA MET A 696 -9.23 -5.46 -18.34
C MET A 696 -10.43 -5.03 -17.48
N TYR A 697 -11.40 -4.28 -18.00
CA TYR A 697 -12.63 -3.93 -17.26
C TYR A 697 -13.41 -5.19 -16.86
N ARG A 698 -13.54 -6.15 -17.77
CA ARG A 698 -14.14 -7.44 -17.44
C ARG A 698 -13.38 -8.15 -16.31
N ALA A 699 -12.05 -8.28 -16.43
CA ALA A 699 -11.25 -9.06 -15.49
C ALA A 699 -11.01 -8.37 -14.13
N GLU A 700 -10.79 -7.06 -14.14
CA GLU A 700 -10.37 -6.25 -12.99
C GLU A 700 -11.51 -5.46 -12.34
N VAL A 701 -12.69 -5.42 -12.95
CA VAL A 701 -13.91 -4.86 -12.33
C VAL A 701 -14.98 -5.95 -12.23
N LEU A 702 -15.51 -6.44 -13.35
CA LEU A 702 -16.68 -7.33 -13.35
C LEU A 702 -16.42 -8.73 -12.77
N GLU A 703 -15.18 -9.21 -12.81
CA GLU A 703 -14.76 -10.52 -12.27
C GLU A 703 -14.20 -10.42 -10.84
N LYS A 704 -14.18 -9.22 -10.22
CA LYS A 704 -13.66 -9.03 -8.86
C LYS A 704 -14.78 -8.99 -7.82
N VAL A 705 -14.82 -10.00 -6.97
CA VAL A 705 -15.77 -10.09 -5.84
C VAL A 705 -15.76 -8.82 -4.97
N PRO A 706 -14.61 -8.25 -4.54
CA PRO A 706 -14.63 -7.07 -3.66
C PRO A 706 -15.32 -5.84 -4.27
N ILE A 707 -15.37 -5.75 -5.60
CA ILE A 707 -16.02 -4.67 -6.34
C ILE A 707 -17.49 -5.04 -6.58
N MET A 708 -17.73 -6.20 -7.20
CA MET A 708 -19.04 -6.60 -7.68
C MET A 708 -19.98 -7.16 -6.60
N GLN A 709 -19.49 -7.41 -5.38
CA GLN A 709 -20.36 -7.72 -4.23
C GLN A 709 -21.37 -6.62 -3.91
N HIS A 710 -21.15 -5.40 -4.42
CA HIS A 710 -22.06 -4.27 -4.26
C HIS A 710 -22.99 -4.06 -5.45
N PHE A 711 -22.79 -4.79 -6.54
CA PHE A 711 -23.63 -4.71 -7.73
C PHE A 711 -25.03 -5.26 -7.44
N LEU A 712 -26.04 -4.58 -7.99
CA LEU A 712 -27.44 -4.80 -7.70
C LEU A 712 -28.11 -5.64 -8.81
N PHE A 713 -29.02 -6.53 -8.41
CA PHE A 713 -29.78 -7.40 -9.32
C PHE A 713 -31.28 -7.28 -9.07
N GLY A 714 -32.04 -6.99 -10.13
CA GLY A 714 -33.50 -6.82 -10.12
C GLY A 714 -34.17 -7.54 -11.29
N SER A 715 -35.28 -7.01 -11.80
CA SER A 715 -35.98 -7.55 -12.97
C SER A 715 -35.36 -7.12 -14.31
N LEU A 716 -34.68 -5.97 -14.34
CA LEU A 716 -33.98 -5.40 -15.50
C LEU A 716 -32.56 -5.97 -15.62
N ILE A 717 -31.86 -6.21 -14.51
CA ILE A 717 -30.58 -6.95 -14.51
C ILE A 717 -30.77 -8.19 -13.66
N GLN A 718 -31.04 -9.33 -14.31
CA GLN A 718 -31.52 -10.52 -13.64
C GLN A 718 -30.37 -11.33 -13.05
N TRP A 719 -30.63 -11.93 -11.88
CA TRP A 719 -29.77 -12.97 -11.31
C TRP A 719 -30.20 -14.33 -11.89
N GLU A 720 -29.57 -14.72 -12.99
CA GLU A 720 -29.81 -15.98 -13.72
C GLU A 720 -28.99 -17.13 -13.13
#